data_AF-A0A9X2JGY1-F1
#
_entry.id   AF-A0A9X2JGY1-F1
#
_cell.length_a   1.000
_cell.length_b   1.000
_cell.length_c   1.000
_cell.angle_alpha   90.00
_cell.angle_beta   90.00
_cell.angle_gamma   90.00
#
_symmetry.space_group_name_H-M   'P 1'
#
loop_
_entity.id
_entity.type
_entity.pdbx_description
1 polymer ?
#
loop_
_entity_poly.entity_id
_entity_poly.type
_entity_poly.pdbx_seq_one_letter_code
_entity_poly.pdbx_strand_id
1 'polypeptide(L)'
;MKSTVRILVAVLLFLTTSVISQAQVTREKVVDGGGSGPYKAIAAAEKTLPTHTVYRPRDLDAAFRQEGKLPIIVFANGGCSDSSITHEKVLSEIASHGYVVIAIGALKMTSGERRGGRTEATMLTDAIDWIAAQNSDESSSYHERVDLSKIASGGQSCGGAQILAVAADSRIKTYMMFNSGMGEMSMAGASKESLSDLHGPIVYIVGGPSDVATSNAEKDYQNIADVPVAFANLLEGGHMGTFAEEHGGSFSRIALAWLDWQLKGQDQNAAIFLADEPPEGFPGWTRKAKNFKVSLQEDGDSDEITVPQETAYHEGDSDARNLEMATPAGFQTIHNDFYWTDQNGDRILTRSGCLCRFDKLYYWYGGNQRGFREQYCYTSPDLVNWTNHGVVLRHDVDANRIDVLRNPRTGQYVMFMKYDGNGAHFSIATADTPEGPFTFQEQTLVDEALMGDMSVFQDDDGKAYLCYVSWAVGTNAQHGIYLLSPDYLKLEKRIHLWDIGSREAPHIFKRNGIYYYGTSLTDWIASSGTKYYKATDIVGPWSPAEPLETPGSENSWDTQVDFVFPIKGTKGTVYMFAGDRWTKDLPTGRNGDYVWLPMEFDGDKPIVNYYQDWDIDLRKGTWRPFDPERNLALGKTATASSESGDHTAQSVLQSTSWRDYNQSYWQSDVDDNQWIRVDLGAPMEMDRVILKWNVNAAKDFKIQTSTDGQNWSDVYSTTQGSSGTVTDVSFDQKTARYVQMVATAPAPVRSRGRGFGRRGRGAATPAPSGYSLFQFMVLND
;
A
#
# COMPACT_ATOMS: atom_id res chain seq x y z
N MET A 1 38.04 70.60 22.69
CA MET A 1 38.66 69.88 21.55
C MET A 1 37.58 69.51 20.55
N LYS A 2 37.94 69.30 19.27
CA LYS A 2 37.13 68.69 18.18
C LYS A 2 35.72 69.26 17.98
N SER A 3 35.60 70.17 17.03
CA SER A 3 34.35 70.62 16.41
C SER A 3 33.78 69.58 15.43
N THR A 4 32.46 69.39 15.43
CA THR A 4 31.75 68.56 14.44
C THR A 4 30.91 69.43 13.52
N VAL A 5 31.42 69.71 12.31
CA VAL A 5 30.68 70.44 11.27
C VAL A 5 29.80 69.46 10.50
N ARG A 6 28.49 69.73 10.41
CA ARG A 6 27.59 69.03 9.49
C ARG A 6 27.74 69.64 8.10
N ILE A 7 28.09 68.83 7.11
CA ILE A 7 28.09 69.21 5.69
C ILE A 7 26.92 68.52 5.01
N LEU A 8 26.06 69.30 4.33
CA LEU A 8 25.06 68.75 3.42
C LEU A 8 25.77 68.23 2.16
N VAL A 9 25.42 67.02 1.74
CA VAL A 9 25.61 66.57 0.36
C VAL A 9 24.23 66.52 -0.28
N ALA A 10 23.98 67.41 -1.23
CA ALA A 10 22.75 67.39 -2.02
C ALA A 10 22.85 66.29 -3.07
N VAL A 11 22.05 65.24 -2.93
CA VAL A 11 21.85 64.25 -4.00
C VAL A 11 20.87 64.85 -5.01
N LEU A 12 21.28 64.94 -6.28
CA LEU A 12 20.37 65.35 -7.35
C LEU A 12 19.28 64.29 -7.51
N LEU A 13 18.01 64.69 -7.36
CA LEU A 13 16.92 63.92 -7.95
C LEU A 13 17.04 64.06 -9.47
N PHE A 14 17.63 63.04 -10.10
CA PHE A 14 17.27 62.74 -11.48
C PHE A 14 15.81 62.29 -11.49
N LEU A 15 14.91 63.24 -11.72
CA LEU A 15 13.56 62.97 -12.21
C LEU A 15 13.68 62.43 -13.64
N THR A 16 14.13 61.18 -13.75
CA THR A 16 13.78 60.35 -14.90
C THR A 16 12.28 60.17 -14.84
N THR A 17 11.55 61.02 -15.57
CA THR A 17 10.20 60.70 -16.01
C THR A 17 10.34 59.54 -16.98
N SER A 18 10.52 58.34 -16.43
CA SER A 18 10.38 57.09 -17.15
C SER A 18 9.00 57.15 -17.78
N VAL A 19 8.96 57.31 -19.10
CA VAL A 19 7.74 57.11 -19.86
C VAL A 19 7.44 55.63 -19.72
N ILE A 20 6.64 55.29 -18.71
CA ILE A 20 6.14 53.93 -18.51
C ILE A 20 5.41 53.62 -19.80
N SER A 21 6.02 52.75 -20.60
CA SER A 21 5.46 52.44 -21.91
C SER A 21 4.21 51.62 -21.66
N GLN A 22 3.10 52.08 -22.19
CA GLN A 22 1.79 51.49 -22.00
C GLN A 22 1.70 50.13 -22.67
N ALA A 23 1.02 49.17 -22.03
CA ALA A 23 0.53 47.98 -22.71
C ALA A 23 -0.22 48.39 -23.98
N GLN A 24 0.18 47.79 -25.10
CA GLN A 24 -0.38 48.01 -26.42
C GLN A 24 -0.15 46.73 -27.22
N VAL A 25 -1.22 45.97 -27.43
CA VAL A 25 -1.22 44.80 -28.32
C VAL A 25 -0.77 45.23 -29.72
N THR A 26 0.40 44.74 -30.15
CA THR A 26 0.96 45.02 -31.49
C THR A 26 0.55 43.99 -32.51
N ARG A 27 0.40 42.73 -32.07
CA ARG A 27 -0.06 41.57 -32.82
C ARG A 27 -0.79 40.65 -31.84
N GLU A 28 -1.83 39.97 -32.29
CA GLU A 28 -2.54 38.96 -31.51
C GLU A 28 -2.97 37.81 -32.41
N LYS A 29 -3.22 36.63 -31.81
CA LYS A 29 -3.97 35.54 -32.44
C LYS A 29 -4.93 34.88 -31.44
N VAL A 30 -5.87 34.14 -31.98
CA VAL A 30 -6.79 33.28 -31.23
C VAL A 30 -6.32 31.83 -31.43
N VAL A 31 -6.15 31.08 -30.35
CA VAL A 31 -5.79 29.66 -30.34
C VAL A 31 -7.01 28.86 -29.89
N ASP A 32 -7.32 27.74 -30.57
CA ASP A 32 -8.44 26.83 -30.27
C ASP A 32 -9.74 27.58 -29.86
N GLY A 33 -10.23 28.45 -30.75
CA GLY A 33 -11.45 29.26 -30.55
C GLY A 33 -11.37 30.35 -29.47
N GLY A 34 -10.22 30.49 -28.80
CA GLY A 34 -10.02 31.34 -27.63
C GLY A 34 -10.15 30.58 -26.32
N GLY A 35 -9.94 29.26 -26.34
CA GLY A 35 -10.17 28.37 -25.20
C GLY A 35 -11.63 27.98 -24.99
N SER A 36 -11.89 26.96 -24.17
CA SER A 36 -13.24 26.45 -23.90
C SER A 36 -13.97 27.31 -22.86
N GLY A 37 -13.22 27.95 -21.96
CA GLY A 37 -13.72 28.74 -20.84
C GLY A 37 -14.59 29.96 -21.18
N PRO A 38 -15.19 30.59 -20.15
CA PRO A 38 -16.19 31.65 -20.29
C PRO A 38 -15.67 32.92 -20.98
N TYR A 39 -14.37 33.22 -20.90
CA TYR A 39 -13.78 34.42 -21.51
C TYR A 39 -12.90 34.05 -22.69
N LYS A 40 -13.30 34.38 -23.93
CA LYS A 40 -12.46 34.01 -25.09
C LYS A 40 -11.13 34.76 -25.08
N ALA A 41 -10.05 33.99 -25.05
CA ALA A 41 -8.69 34.46 -24.87
C ALA A 41 -8.01 34.86 -26.19
N ILE A 42 -6.93 35.63 -26.05
CA ILE A 42 -5.98 35.96 -27.10
C ILE A 42 -4.56 35.67 -26.63
N ALA A 43 -3.69 35.27 -27.56
CA ALA A 43 -2.24 35.28 -27.39
C ALA A 43 -1.70 36.57 -28.03
N ALA A 44 -1.12 37.47 -27.23
CA ALA A 44 -0.78 38.83 -27.62
C ALA A 44 0.72 39.15 -27.49
N ALA A 45 1.22 39.96 -28.43
CA ALA A 45 2.53 40.59 -28.39
C ALA A 45 2.38 42.03 -27.87
N GLU A 46 2.65 42.22 -26.60
CA GLU A 46 2.66 43.54 -25.98
C GLU A 46 3.90 44.34 -26.40
N LYS A 47 3.70 45.56 -26.91
CA LYS A 47 4.75 46.48 -27.41
C LYS A 47 5.95 46.65 -26.47
N THR A 48 5.68 46.48 -25.19
CA THR A 48 6.54 46.82 -24.05
C THR A 48 7.15 45.60 -23.39
N LEU A 49 6.70 44.40 -23.77
CA LEU A 49 7.26 43.13 -23.37
C LEU A 49 7.49 42.25 -24.62
N PRO A 50 8.27 42.72 -25.62
CA PRO A 50 8.37 42.09 -26.95
C PRO A 50 9.07 40.72 -26.93
N THR A 51 9.70 40.37 -25.80
CA THR A 51 10.38 39.10 -25.53
C THR A 51 9.46 38.01 -24.98
N HIS A 52 8.16 38.28 -24.87
CA HIS A 52 7.15 37.40 -24.25
C HIS A 52 5.89 37.27 -25.13
N THR A 53 4.99 36.39 -24.71
CA THR A 53 3.63 36.23 -25.23
C THR A 53 2.65 36.28 -24.06
N VAL A 54 1.70 37.22 -24.08
CA VAL A 54 0.69 37.35 -23.02
C VAL A 54 -0.61 36.69 -23.49
N TYR A 55 -1.02 35.62 -22.82
CA TYR A 55 -2.34 35.01 -22.96
C TYR A 55 -3.29 35.60 -21.93
N ARG A 56 -4.42 36.12 -22.37
CA ARG A 56 -5.44 36.70 -21.47
C ARG A 56 -6.83 36.69 -22.09
N PRO A 57 -7.90 36.86 -21.30
CA PRO A 57 -9.19 37.30 -21.80
C PRO A 57 -9.07 38.47 -22.79
N ARG A 58 -9.78 38.39 -23.92
CA ARG A 58 -9.85 39.48 -24.91
C ARG A 58 -10.44 40.74 -24.28
N ASP A 59 -11.57 40.58 -23.58
CA ASP A 59 -12.20 41.60 -22.74
C ASP A 59 -11.79 41.36 -21.27
N LEU A 60 -10.80 42.13 -20.81
CA LEU A 60 -10.33 42.10 -19.42
C LEU A 60 -11.38 42.69 -18.45
N ASP A 61 -12.20 43.63 -18.90
CA ASP A 61 -13.22 44.24 -18.05
C ASP A 61 -14.39 43.29 -17.81
N ALA A 62 -14.75 42.45 -18.78
CA ALA A 62 -15.75 41.39 -18.60
C ALA A 62 -15.27 40.31 -17.63
N ALA A 63 -14.03 39.84 -17.78
CA ALA A 63 -13.44 38.90 -16.84
C ALA A 63 -13.34 39.53 -15.42
N PHE A 64 -12.86 40.76 -15.31
CA PHE A 64 -12.76 41.46 -14.03
C PHE A 64 -14.11 41.69 -13.33
N ARG A 65 -15.17 42.00 -14.08
CA ARG A 65 -16.54 42.16 -13.52
C ARG A 65 -17.10 40.86 -12.92
N GLN A 66 -16.59 39.70 -13.30
CA GLN A 66 -17.12 38.39 -12.93
C GLN A 66 -16.20 37.62 -11.97
N GLU A 67 -14.88 37.69 -12.15
CA GLU A 67 -13.86 37.03 -11.31
C GLU A 67 -13.25 37.94 -10.23
N GLY A 68 -13.35 39.27 -10.39
CA GLY A 68 -12.51 40.22 -9.65
C GLY A 68 -11.11 40.35 -10.27
N LYS A 69 -10.09 40.66 -9.45
CA LYS A 69 -8.71 40.80 -9.93
C LYS A 69 -8.15 39.44 -10.35
N LEU A 70 -7.76 39.31 -11.63
CA LEU A 70 -7.37 38.03 -12.23
C LEU A 70 -6.01 37.55 -11.70
N PRO A 71 -5.85 36.27 -11.31
CA PRO A 71 -4.55 35.73 -10.95
C PRO A 71 -3.59 35.64 -12.14
N ILE A 72 -2.30 35.60 -11.85
CA ILE A 72 -1.22 35.65 -12.85
C ILE A 72 -0.48 34.31 -12.89
N ILE A 73 -0.08 33.86 -14.08
CA ILE A 73 0.90 32.78 -14.26
C ILE A 73 2.06 33.30 -15.10
N VAL A 74 3.29 33.16 -14.63
CA VAL A 74 4.48 33.30 -15.50
C VAL A 74 4.91 31.92 -16.00
N PHE A 75 5.23 31.80 -17.30
CA PHE A 75 5.47 30.50 -17.94
C PHE A 75 6.78 30.38 -18.72
N ALA A 76 7.51 29.28 -18.52
CA ALA A 76 8.78 28.97 -19.19
C ALA A 76 8.67 27.73 -20.11
N ASN A 77 9.13 27.86 -21.36
CA ASN A 77 8.86 26.87 -22.40
C ASN A 77 9.86 25.70 -22.46
N GLY A 78 9.38 24.57 -22.98
CA GLY A 78 10.20 23.43 -23.37
C GLY A 78 11.46 23.79 -24.16
N GLY A 79 12.58 23.13 -23.84
CA GLY A 79 13.89 23.40 -24.43
C GLY A 79 14.52 24.77 -24.09
N CYS A 80 13.89 25.56 -23.20
CA CYS A 80 14.21 26.95 -22.91
C CYS A 80 14.05 27.83 -24.17
N SER A 81 12.93 27.63 -24.88
CA SER A 81 12.62 28.17 -26.21
C SER A 81 12.12 29.63 -26.18
N ASP A 82 12.70 30.51 -27.01
CA ASP A 82 12.09 31.80 -27.45
C ASP A 82 10.87 31.56 -28.38
N SER A 83 9.85 30.92 -27.82
CA SER A 83 8.47 30.84 -28.31
C SER A 83 7.71 29.82 -27.48
N SER A 84 6.51 30.18 -27.06
CA SER A 84 5.51 29.30 -26.43
C SER A 84 4.64 28.51 -27.42
N ILE A 85 4.94 28.52 -28.73
CA ILE A 85 4.04 27.96 -29.77
C ILE A 85 3.77 26.45 -29.66
N THR A 86 4.58 25.71 -28.90
CA THR A 86 4.36 24.29 -28.58
C THR A 86 3.47 24.05 -27.36
N HIS A 87 3.11 25.11 -26.64
CA HIS A 87 2.39 25.07 -25.37
C HIS A 87 1.14 25.97 -25.40
N GLU A 88 0.96 26.75 -26.47
CA GLU A 88 -0.01 27.85 -26.60
C GLU A 88 -1.48 27.46 -26.42
N LYS A 89 -1.81 26.18 -26.62
CA LYS A 89 -3.16 25.66 -26.38
C LYS A 89 -3.50 25.59 -24.90
N VAL A 90 -2.62 25.00 -24.08
CA VAL A 90 -2.76 24.99 -22.61
C VAL A 90 -2.77 26.41 -22.06
N LEU A 91 -1.90 27.29 -22.56
CA LEU A 91 -1.77 28.67 -22.07
C LEU A 91 -3.00 29.53 -22.44
N SER A 92 -3.53 29.36 -23.66
CA SER A 92 -4.78 30.01 -24.08
C SER A 92 -6.01 29.43 -23.40
N GLU A 93 -6.00 28.14 -23.06
CA GLU A 93 -7.06 27.51 -22.29
C GLU A 93 -7.10 28.07 -20.87
N ILE A 94 -5.97 28.06 -20.15
CA ILE A 94 -5.86 28.62 -18.80
C ILE A 94 -6.33 30.08 -18.78
N ALA A 95 -5.87 30.90 -19.73
CA ALA A 95 -6.32 32.29 -19.87
C ALA A 95 -7.85 32.42 -20.07
N SER A 96 -8.51 31.45 -20.69
CA SER A 96 -9.96 31.50 -20.96
C SER A 96 -10.84 31.30 -19.72
N HIS A 97 -10.27 30.77 -18.64
CA HIS A 97 -10.92 30.65 -17.32
C HIS A 97 -10.54 31.79 -16.35
N GLY A 98 -10.18 32.96 -16.88
CA GLY A 98 -10.00 34.18 -16.06
C GLY A 98 -8.61 34.32 -15.44
N TYR A 99 -7.57 34.02 -16.22
CA TYR A 99 -6.17 34.17 -15.82
C TYR A 99 -5.39 35.04 -16.80
N VAL A 100 -4.31 35.69 -16.32
CA VAL A 100 -3.33 36.34 -17.19
C VAL A 100 -2.04 35.53 -17.18
N VAL A 101 -1.72 34.88 -18.30
CA VAL A 101 -0.53 34.04 -18.45
C VAL A 101 0.52 34.76 -19.28
N ILE A 102 1.70 35.01 -18.71
CA ILE A 102 2.80 35.68 -19.39
C ILE A 102 3.89 34.65 -19.65
N ALA A 103 3.89 34.10 -20.85
CA ALA A 103 4.89 33.14 -21.27
C ALA A 103 6.13 33.86 -21.80
N ILE A 104 7.30 33.37 -21.44
CA ILE A 104 8.57 33.74 -22.06
C ILE A 104 8.51 33.44 -23.55
N GLY A 105 9.23 34.22 -24.36
CA GLY A 105 9.42 34.00 -25.79
C GLY A 105 8.43 34.78 -26.65
N ALA A 106 8.95 35.44 -27.68
CA ALA A 106 8.18 36.34 -28.52
C ALA A 106 7.08 35.62 -29.31
N LEU A 107 5.88 36.22 -29.39
CA LEU A 107 4.74 35.68 -30.14
C LEU A 107 5.12 35.37 -31.61
N LYS A 108 4.87 34.12 -31.99
CA LYS A 108 4.96 33.60 -33.35
C LYS A 108 3.54 33.34 -33.87
N MET A 109 3.25 33.74 -35.11
CA MET A 109 1.91 33.54 -35.70
C MET A 109 1.73 32.10 -36.16
N THR A 110 2.80 31.48 -36.68
CA THR A 110 2.83 30.14 -37.27
C THR A 110 4.01 29.30 -36.74
N SER A 111 3.84 27.97 -36.71
CA SER A 111 4.84 27.04 -36.16
C SER A 111 6.15 26.95 -36.97
N GLY A 112 6.14 27.42 -38.22
CA GLY A 112 7.31 27.52 -39.09
C GLY A 112 8.16 28.79 -38.90
N GLU A 113 7.73 29.73 -38.06
CA GLU A 113 8.55 30.92 -37.76
C GLU A 113 9.81 30.56 -36.98
N ARG A 114 10.92 31.25 -37.32
CA ARG A 114 12.20 31.04 -36.65
C ARG A 114 12.12 31.41 -35.17
N ARG A 115 12.35 30.42 -34.30
CA ARG A 115 12.62 30.61 -32.87
C ARG A 115 13.95 31.36 -32.68
N GLY A 116 14.05 32.14 -31.60
CA GLY A 116 15.28 32.82 -31.22
C GLY A 116 16.33 31.89 -30.62
N GLY A 117 17.16 32.42 -29.73
CA GLY A 117 18.10 31.63 -28.93
C GLY A 117 17.43 30.87 -27.80
N ARG A 118 18.24 30.45 -26.83
CA ARG A 118 17.72 30.08 -25.51
C ARG A 118 17.28 31.34 -24.74
N THR A 119 16.36 31.13 -23.82
CA THR A 119 15.86 32.13 -22.89
C THR A 119 16.56 32.02 -21.53
N GLU A 120 16.50 33.07 -20.72
CA GLU A 120 17.09 33.11 -19.38
C GLU A 120 16.01 33.10 -18.30
N ALA A 121 16.30 32.53 -17.13
CA ALA A 121 15.30 32.36 -16.07
C ALA A 121 14.75 33.68 -15.51
N THR A 122 15.56 34.75 -15.49
CA THR A 122 15.16 36.10 -15.04
C THR A 122 14.02 36.70 -15.85
N MET A 123 13.75 36.20 -17.06
CA MET A 123 12.62 36.63 -17.86
C MET A 123 11.28 36.36 -17.14
N LEU A 124 11.21 35.35 -16.26
CA LEU A 124 10.04 35.13 -15.40
C LEU A 124 9.81 36.30 -14.43
N THR A 125 10.87 36.83 -13.83
CA THR A 125 10.78 37.97 -12.91
C THR A 125 10.56 39.29 -13.66
N ASP A 126 11.14 39.45 -14.86
CA ASP A 126 10.88 40.58 -15.76
C ASP A 126 9.38 40.67 -16.13
N ALA A 127 8.72 39.51 -16.31
CA ALA A 127 7.29 39.44 -16.56
C ALA A 127 6.45 39.87 -15.34
N ILE A 128 6.86 39.52 -14.12
CA ILE A 128 6.21 39.98 -12.87
C ILE A 128 6.39 41.49 -12.68
N ASP A 129 7.61 42.00 -12.92
CA ASP A 129 7.90 43.44 -12.84
C ASP A 129 7.08 44.25 -13.86
N TRP A 130 6.99 43.76 -15.11
CA TRP A 130 6.19 44.40 -16.15
C TRP A 130 4.71 44.43 -15.79
N ILE A 131 4.11 43.31 -15.40
CA ILE A 131 2.67 43.28 -15.09
C ILE A 131 2.34 44.07 -13.81
N ALA A 132 3.24 44.14 -12.83
CA ALA A 132 3.09 45.01 -11.68
C ALA A 132 3.08 46.51 -12.07
N ALA A 133 3.95 46.92 -12.99
CA ALA A 133 3.92 48.27 -13.55
C ALA A 133 2.62 48.55 -14.33
N GLN A 134 2.17 47.63 -15.18
CA GLN A 134 0.94 47.78 -15.96
C GLN A 134 -0.33 47.76 -15.09
N ASN A 135 -0.34 47.03 -13.97
CA ASN A 135 -1.45 47.06 -13.00
C ASN A 135 -1.54 48.41 -12.28
N SER A 136 -0.42 49.14 -12.20
CA SER A 136 -0.29 50.42 -11.48
C SER A 136 -0.50 51.66 -12.36
N ASP A 137 -0.39 51.53 -13.68
CA ASP A 137 -0.57 52.62 -14.66
C ASP A 137 -2.07 52.78 -15.01
N GLU A 138 -2.69 53.90 -14.60
CA GLU A 138 -4.09 54.25 -14.87
C GLU A 138 -4.47 54.19 -16.36
N SER A 139 -3.49 54.31 -17.27
CA SER A 139 -3.70 54.30 -18.72
C SER A 139 -3.51 52.92 -19.38
N SER A 140 -3.16 51.90 -18.61
CA SER A 140 -2.98 50.53 -19.09
C SER A 140 -4.28 49.73 -19.09
N SER A 141 -4.46 48.83 -20.08
CA SER A 141 -5.58 47.88 -20.08
C SER A 141 -5.56 46.86 -18.93
N TYR A 142 -4.45 46.79 -18.19
CA TYR A 142 -4.29 45.92 -17.03
C TYR A 142 -4.50 46.65 -15.69
N HIS A 143 -4.81 47.96 -15.71
CA HIS A 143 -4.92 48.78 -14.49
C HIS A 143 -5.93 48.21 -13.50
N GLU A 144 -5.49 47.88 -12.29
CA GLU A 144 -6.27 47.17 -11.27
C GLU A 144 -6.95 45.85 -11.72
N ARG A 145 -6.60 45.28 -12.89
CA ARG A 145 -7.27 44.08 -13.43
C ARG A 145 -6.65 42.77 -12.96
N VAL A 146 -5.46 42.80 -12.35
CA VAL A 146 -4.74 41.60 -11.92
C VAL A 146 -4.39 41.61 -10.43
N ASP A 147 -4.33 40.42 -9.84
CA ASP A 147 -4.00 40.23 -8.43
C ASP A 147 -2.52 39.87 -8.25
N LEU A 148 -1.72 40.89 -7.89
CA LEU A 148 -0.28 40.73 -7.63
C LEU A 148 0.02 39.93 -6.35
N SER A 149 -1.00 39.57 -5.54
CA SER A 149 -0.84 38.63 -4.44
C SER A 149 -0.98 37.16 -4.87
N LYS A 150 -1.48 36.90 -6.10
CA LYS A 150 -1.83 35.58 -6.62
C LYS A 150 -1.07 35.25 -7.90
N ILE A 151 0.21 34.89 -7.75
CA ILE A 151 1.11 34.59 -8.88
C ILE A 151 1.55 33.13 -8.81
N ALA A 152 1.33 32.36 -9.87
CA ALA A 152 1.95 31.04 -10.06
C ALA A 152 3.13 31.11 -11.03
N SER A 153 4.06 30.14 -10.92
CA SER A 153 5.16 29.95 -11.87
C SER A 153 5.08 28.55 -12.48
N GLY A 154 5.02 28.45 -13.81
CA GLY A 154 4.87 27.18 -14.51
C GLY A 154 5.94 26.96 -15.57
N GLY A 155 6.38 25.73 -15.78
CA GLY A 155 7.38 25.47 -16.81
C GLY A 155 7.44 24.03 -17.29
N GLN A 156 7.72 23.85 -18.58
CA GLN A 156 7.82 22.52 -19.20
C GLN A 156 9.27 22.15 -19.53
N SER A 157 9.69 20.92 -19.20
CA SER A 157 11.05 20.41 -19.49
C SER A 157 12.14 21.39 -19.00
N CYS A 158 13.04 21.86 -19.86
CA CYS A 158 14.04 22.90 -19.58
C CYS A 158 13.44 24.19 -18.97
N GLY A 159 12.22 24.57 -19.36
CA GLY A 159 11.51 25.70 -18.74
C GLY A 159 11.08 25.43 -17.30
N GLY A 160 10.85 24.16 -16.93
CA GLY A 160 10.69 23.78 -15.52
C GLY A 160 11.94 24.07 -14.69
N ALA A 161 13.13 23.85 -15.25
CA ALA A 161 14.38 24.24 -14.60
C ALA A 161 14.48 25.76 -14.42
N GLN A 162 13.96 26.55 -15.37
CA GLN A 162 13.91 28.01 -15.26
C GLN A 162 12.98 28.50 -14.13
N ILE A 163 11.86 27.81 -13.81
CA ILE A 163 11.02 28.22 -12.67
C ILE A 163 11.68 27.94 -11.32
N LEU A 164 12.45 26.84 -11.21
CA LEU A 164 13.23 26.54 -10.00
C LEU A 164 14.39 27.53 -9.81
N ALA A 165 15.03 27.97 -10.90
CA ALA A 165 16.12 28.95 -10.86
C ALA A 165 15.70 30.36 -10.38
N VAL A 166 14.39 30.62 -10.23
CA VAL A 166 13.84 31.85 -9.63
C VAL A 166 12.88 31.56 -8.46
N ALA A 167 12.90 30.33 -7.90
CA ALA A 167 11.91 29.90 -6.93
C ALA A 167 11.84 30.79 -5.68
N ALA A 168 12.96 31.40 -5.28
CA ALA A 168 13.10 32.32 -4.16
C ALA A 168 12.40 33.69 -4.34
N ASP A 169 11.78 33.99 -5.49
CA ASP A 169 10.97 35.20 -5.62
C ASP A 169 9.66 35.07 -4.83
N SER A 170 9.69 35.64 -3.62
CA SER A 170 8.60 35.73 -2.64
C SER A 170 7.21 36.15 -3.19
N ARG A 171 7.14 36.71 -4.40
CA ARG A 171 5.88 37.06 -5.08
C ARG A 171 5.15 35.83 -5.62
N ILE A 172 5.86 34.77 -5.99
CA ILE A 172 5.28 33.48 -6.41
C ILE A 172 4.58 32.85 -5.19
N LYS A 173 3.44 32.18 -5.43
CA LYS A 173 2.64 31.48 -4.40
C LYS A 173 2.52 29.99 -4.66
N THR A 174 2.61 29.56 -5.91
CA THR A 174 2.56 28.14 -6.27
C THR A 174 3.32 27.85 -7.56
N TYR A 175 3.75 26.60 -7.74
CA TYR A 175 4.62 26.18 -8.83
C TYR A 175 4.04 24.98 -9.59
N MET A 176 4.20 24.93 -10.92
CA MET A 176 3.73 23.84 -11.78
C MET A 176 4.85 23.30 -12.68
N MET A 177 5.31 22.09 -12.39
CA MET A 177 6.43 21.41 -13.06
C MET A 177 5.90 20.44 -14.12
N PHE A 178 5.76 20.90 -15.37
CA PHE A 178 5.27 20.06 -16.46
C PHE A 178 6.41 19.25 -17.07
N ASN A 179 6.29 17.91 -17.13
CA ASN A 179 7.30 17.03 -17.75
C ASN A 179 8.75 17.42 -17.39
N SER A 180 9.02 17.69 -16.11
CA SER A 180 10.29 18.30 -15.66
C SER A 180 10.61 17.93 -14.21
N GLY A 181 11.90 17.87 -13.90
CA GLY A 181 12.46 17.72 -12.56
C GLY A 181 13.99 17.65 -12.60
N MET A 182 14.66 18.02 -11.50
CA MET A 182 16.13 18.11 -11.42
C MET A 182 16.76 16.79 -10.99
N GLY A 183 16.28 16.15 -9.93
CA GLY A 183 16.81 14.92 -9.37
C GLY A 183 18.28 15.03 -8.96
N GLU A 184 19.19 14.61 -9.84
CA GLU A 184 20.65 14.70 -9.66
C GLU A 184 21.36 15.44 -10.82
N MET A 185 20.60 16.09 -11.71
CA MET A 185 21.14 16.94 -12.77
C MET A 185 20.95 18.43 -12.49
N SER A 186 21.65 19.27 -13.27
CA SER A 186 21.53 20.72 -13.21
C SER A 186 21.24 21.27 -14.61
N MET A 187 20.33 22.25 -14.72
CA MET A 187 19.89 22.82 -15.98
C MET A 187 19.39 24.26 -15.81
N ALA A 188 19.71 25.14 -16.76
CA ALA A 188 19.17 26.51 -16.86
C ALA A 188 19.21 27.37 -15.58
N GLY A 189 20.20 27.12 -14.70
CA GLY A 189 20.38 27.84 -13.42
C GLY A 189 19.89 27.08 -12.18
N ALA A 190 19.15 25.97 -12.35
CA ALA A 190 18.64 25.15 -11.26
C ALA A 190 19.38 23.81 -11.10
N SER A 191 19.26 23.26 -9.90
CA SER A 191 19.66 21.90 -9.50
C SER A 191 18.78 21.45 -8.32
N LYS A 192 19.07 20.30 -7.70
CA LYS A 192 18.32 19.83 -6.52
C LYS A 192 18.40 20.78 -5.33
N GLU A 193 19.46 21.57 -5.22
CA GLU A 193 19.64 22.60 -4.19
C GLU A 193 18.54 23.68 -4.31
N SER A 194 18.09 24.00 -5.53
CA SER A 194 17.00 24.96 -5.80
C SER A 194 15.63 24.50 -5.29
N LEU A 195 15.47 23.24 -4.88
CA LEU A 195 14.25 22.77 -4.21
C LEU A 195 14.10 23.39 -2.80
N SER A 196 15.19 23.88 -2.20
CA SER A 196 15.16 24.59 -0.91
C SER A 196 14.75 26.06 -1.02
N ASP A 197 14.73 26.62 -2.23
CA ASP A 197 14.23 27.98 -2.51
C ASP A 197 12.70 28.05 -2.64
N LEU A 198 12.01 26.89 -2.68
CA LEU A 198 10.55 26.81 -2.73
C LEU A 198 9.93 27.26 -1.40
N HIS A 199 9.01 28.23 -1.48
CA HIS A 199 8.30 28.77 -0.31
C HIS A 199 6.77 28.77 -0.48
N GLY A 200 6.26 27.91 -1.37
CA GLY A 200 4.83 27.75 -1.64
C GLY A 200 4.53 26.37 -2.24
N PRO A 201 3.27 25.92 -2.20
CA PRO A 201 2.86 24.61 -2.71
C PRO A 201 3.23 24.40 -4.18
N ILE A 202 3.69 23.19 -4.52
CA ILE A 202 4.19 22.83 -5.85
C ILE A 202 3.53 21.55 -6.36
N VAL A 203 3.21 21.50 -7.66
CA VAL A 203 2.71 20.29 -8.33
C VAL A 203 3.62 19.88 -9.49
N TYR A 204 3.94 18.59 -9.55
CA TYR A 204 4.52 17.95 -10.73
C TYR A 204 3.41 17.39 -11.62
N ILE A 205 3.47 17.64 -12.92
CA ILE A 205 2.48 17.26 -13.93
C ILE A 205 3.21 16.54 -15.05
N VAL A 206 3.38 15.22 -14.93
CA VAL A 206 4.30 14.41 -15.76
C VAL A 206 3.59 13.38 -16.62
N GLY A 207 4.29 12.84 -17.61
CA GLY A 207 3.75 11.96 -18.66
C GLY A 207 4.11 10.48 -18.52
N GLY A 208 4.16 9.93 -17.30
CA GLY A 208 4.37 8.50 -17.10
C GLY A 208 5.79 8.01 -17.38
N PRO A 209 6.00 6.69 -17.49
CA PRO A 209 7.32 6.09 -17.71
C PRO A 209 7.98 6.44 -19.05
N SER A 210 7.21 6.92 -20.03
CA SER A 210 7.70 7.37 -21.34
C SER A 210 8.13 8.86 -21.36
N ASP A 211 7.87 9.60 -20.29
CA ASP A 211 8.40 10.94 -20.06
C ASP A 211 9.78 10.87 -19.40
N VAL A 212 10.80 11.31 -20.15
CA VAL A 212 12.22 11.30 -19.72
C VAL A 212 12.49 12.12 -18.45
N ALA A 213 11.56 12.98 -18.03
CA ALA A 213 11.68 13.76 -16.80
C ALA A 213 11.08 13.08 -15.56
N THR A 214 10.18 12.10 -15.70
CA THR A 214 9.43 11.50 -14.58
C THR A 214 10.36 11.02 -13.47
N SER A 215 11.44 10.29 -13.79
CA SER A 215 12.40 9.79 -12.79
C SER A 215 13.13 10.91 -12.02
N ASN A 216 13.25 12.11 -12.58
CA ASN A 216 13.85 13.26 -11.88
C ASN A 216 12.79 14.06 -11.12
N ALA A 217 11.58 14.18 -11.65
CA ALA A 217 10.42 14.73 -10.95
C ALA A 217 10.11 13.93 -9.66
N GLU A 218 10.26 12.61 -9.69
CA GLU A 218 10.07 11.76 -8.50
C GLU A 218 11.17 11.95 -7.45
N LYS A 219 12.41 12.17 -7.87
CA LYS A 219 13.52 12.51 -6.96
C LYS A 219 13.33 13.90 -6.36
N ASP A 220 12.87 14.89 -7.14
CA ASP A 220 12.50 16.20 -6.61
C ASP A 220 11.37 16.05 -5.57
N TYR A 221 10.30 15.33 -5.93
CA TYR A 221 9.19 15.03 -5.03
C TYR A 221 9.68 14.39 -3.72
N GLN A 222 10.60 13.41 -3.79
CA GLN A 222 11.24 12.82 -2.61
C GLN A 222 12.02 13.86 -1.79
N ASN A 223 12.88 14.66 -2.46
CA ASN A 223 13.79 15.63 -1.84
C ASN A 223 13.10 16.87 -1.23
N ILE A 224 11.93 17.27 -1.72
CA ILE A 224 11.17 18.41 -1.17
C ILE A 224 10.71 18.10 0.26
N ALA A 225 11.32 18.74 1.25
CA ALA A 225 11.07 18.47 2.67
C ALA A 225 10.01 19.41 3.29
N ASP A 226 10.06 20.71 3.00
CA ASP A 226 9.43 21.74 3.85
C ASP A 226 8.14 22.37 3.30
N VAL A 227 7.91 22.30 1.99
CA VAL A 227 6.67 22.81 1.35
C VAL A 227 5.69 21.68 0.97
N PRO A 228 4.38 21.96 0.88
CA PRO A 228 3.41 21.02 0.31
C PRO A 228 3.76 20.69 -1.14
N VAL A 229 3.79 19.40 -1.48
CA VAL A 229 4.09 18.95 -2.85
C VAL A 229 3.11 17.88 -3.29
N ALA A 230 2.53 18.09 -4.46
CA ALA A 230 1.71 17.13 -5.19
C ALA A 230 2.43 16.66 -6.46
N PHE A 231 2.02 15.51 -6.96
CA PHE A 231 2.58 14.88 -8.14
C PHE A 231 1.46 14.15 -8.87
N ALA A 232 1.02 14.68 -10.00
CA ALA A 232 0.02 14.11 -10.88
C ALA A 232 0.70 13.58 -12.15
N ASN A 233 0.33 12.37 -12.57
CA ASN A 233 1.08 11.58 -13.53
C ASN A 233 0.16 10.92 -14.55
N LEU A 234 0.13 11.43 -15.78
CA LEU A 234 -0.61 10.83 -16.89
C LEU A 234 0.23 9.69 -17.47
N LEU A 235 -0.14 8.44 -17.17
CA LEU A 235 0.70 7.26 -17.40
C LEU A 235 1.16 7.06 -18.86
N GLU A 236 0.39 7.55 -19.83
CA GLU A 236 0.70 7.44 -21.27
C GLU A 236 1.06 8.79 -21.94
N GLY A 237 1.19 9.88 -21.17
CA GLY A 237 1.32 11.24 -21.72
C GLY A 237 2.65 11.52 -22.44
N GLY A 238 3.73 10.83 -22.09
CA GLY A 238 5.07 11.08 -22.60
C GLY A 238 5.61 12.49 -22.31
N HIS A 239 6.84 12.78 -22.77
CA HIS A 239 7.51 14.04 -22.45
C HIS A 239 6.83 15.32 -23.00
N MET A 240 5.88 15.18 -23.93
CA MET A 240 5.10 16.30 -24.47
C MET A 240 3.70 16.42 -23.85
N GLY A 241 3.29 15.48 -22.99
CA GLY A 241 1.94 15.44 -22.41
C GLY A 241 0.84 15.61 -23.46
N THR A 242 -0.23 16.29 -23.08
CA THR A 242 -1.35 16.62 -23.98
C THR A 242 -1.30 18.07 -24.51
N PHE A 243 -0.13 18.73 -24.46
CA PHE A 243 0.06 20.13 -24.89
C PHE A 243 -0.36 20.43 -26.35
N ALA A 244 -0.38 19.41 -27.23
CA ALA A 244 -0.78 19.53 -28.63
C ALA A 244 -2.28 19.26 -28.91
N GLU A 245 -2.98 18.63 -27.97
CA GLU A 245 -4.41 18.30 -28.08
C GLU A 245 -5.28 19.57 -28.10
N GLU A 246 -6.51 19.49 -28.59
CA GLU A 246 -7.46 20.60 -28.53
C GLU A 246 -7.64 21.09 -27.08
N HIS A 247 -7.63 22.41 -26.88
CA HIS A 247 -7.62 23.06 -25.56
C HIS A 247 -6.45 22.66 -24.64
N GLY A 248 -5.42 22.00 -25.16
CA GLY A 248 -4.33 21.45 -24.34
C GLY A 248 -4.73 20.20 -23.53
N GLY A 249 -5.84 19.55 -23.91
CA GLY A 249 -6.25 18.25 -23.44
C GLY A 249 -6.43 18.13 -21.92
N SER A 250 -5.95 17.02 -21.36
CA SER A 250 -6.00 16.76 -19.92
C SER A 250 -4.99 17.59 -19.11
N PHE A 251 -3.90 18.07 -19.71
CA PHE A 251 -2.86 18.87 -19.04
C PHE A 251 -3.38 20.26 -18.66
N SER A 252 -4.18 20.92 -19.52
CA SER A 252 -4.82 22.19 -19.16
C SER A 252 -5.87 22.02 -18.07
N ARG A 253 -6.69 20.96 -18.14
CA ARG A 253 -7.72 20.65 -17.12
C ARG A 253 -7.12 20.47 -15.73
N ILE A 254 -5.99 19.76 -15.59
CA ILE A 254 -5.38 19.51 -14.28
C ILE A 254 -4.58 20.72 -13.78
N ALA A 255 -3.95 21.49 -14.68
CA ALA A 255 -3.35 22.77 -14.34
C ALA A 255 -4.39 23.77 -13.81
N LEU A 256 -5.58 23.81 -14.43
CA LEU A 256 -6.70 24.63 -13.97
C LEU A 256 -7.19 24.22 -12.58
N ALA A 257 -7.40 22.91 -12.34
CA ALA A 257 -7.79 22.42 -11.02
C ALA A 257 -6.81 22.85 -9.92
N TRP A 258 -5.50 22.79 -10.20
CA TRP A 258 -4.46 23.24 -9.27
C TRP A 258 -4.48 24.77 -9.06
N LEU A 259 -4.55 25.56 -10.13
CA LEU A 259 -4.58 27.02 -10.05
C LEU A 259 -5.83 27.53 -9.33
N ASP A 260 -7.00 26.96 -9.63
CA ASP A 260 -8.27 27.35 -9.03
C ASP A 260 -8.32 27.02 -7.53
N TRP A 261 -7.73 25.89 -7.12
CA TRP A 261 -7.51 25.59 -5.70
C TRP A 261 -6.59 26.64 -5.06
N GLN A 262 -5.34 26.73 -5.54
CA GLN A 262 -4.27 27.48 -4.88
C GLN A 262 -4.44 29.01 -4.95
N LEU A 263 -5.15 29.54 -5.95
CA LEU A 263 -5.29 30.98 -6.18
C LEU A 263 -6.74 31.49 -6.13
N LYS A 264 -7.75 30.69 -6.48
CA LYS A 264 -9.17 31.12 -6.40
C LYS A 264 -9.90 30.65 -5.14
N GLY A 265 -9.32 29.77 -4.32
CA GLY A 265 -9.98 29.23 -3.13
C GLY A 265 -11.08 28.21 -3.47
N GLN A 266 -10.95 27.51 -4.60
CA GLN A 266 -11.79 26.37 -4.93
C GLN A 266 -11.27 25.12 -4.21
N ASP A 267 -11.44 25.07 -2.88
CA ASP A 267 -10.87 24.02 -2.04
C ASP A 267 -11.40 22.61 -2.36
N GLN A 268 -12.55 22.49 -3.02
CA GLN A 268 -13.03 21.20 -3.54
C GLN A 268 -12.06 20.57 -4.55
N ASN A 269 -11.28 21.39 -5.28
CA ASN A 269 -10.28 20.90 -6.22
C ASN A 269 -9.05 20.29 -5.51
N ALA A 270 -8.90 20.46 -4.20
CA ALA A 270 -7.89 19.73 -3.41
C ALA A 270 -8.05 18.21 -3.55
N ALA A 271 -9.29 17.72 -3.66
CA ALA A 271 -9.60 16.31 -3.86
C ALA A 271 -9.06 15.75 -5.18
N ILE A 272 -8.67 16.58 -6.16
CA ILE A 272 -8.01 16.15 -7.42
C ILE A 272 -6.53 15.78 -7.16
N PHE A 273 -5.92 16.26 -6.09
CA PHE A 273 -4.50 16.05 -5.76
C PHE A 273 -4.25 15.29 -4.45
N LEU A 274 -5.18 15.34 -3.49
CA LEU A 274 -4.97 14.89 -2.11
C LEU A 274 -5.76 13.65 -1.66
N ALA A 275 -6.88 13.31 -2.29
CA ALA A 275 -7.69 12.17 -1.84
C ALA A 275 -7.11 10.82 -2.33
N ASP A 276 -7.46 9.73 -1.65
CA ASP A 276 -6.87 8.40 -1.89
C ASP A 276 -7.25 7.81 -3.26
N GLU A 277 -8.51 7.97 -3.67
CA GLU A 277 -9.08 7.47 -4.94
C GLU A 277 -8.39 8.02 -6.21
N PRO A 278 -8.70 7.53 -7.43
CA PRO A 278 -8.33 8.21 -8.67
C PRO A 278 -9.02 9.60 -8.80
N PRO A 279 -8.41 10.58 -9.48
CA PRO A 279 -9.04 11.89 -9.73
C PRO A 279 -10.27 11.76 -10.66
N GLU A 280 -11.46 12.07 -10.12
CA GLU A 280 -12.73 11.95 -10.85
C GLU A 280 -12.72 12.78 -12.15
N GLY A 281 -13.08 12.15 -13.26
CA GLY A 281 -13.06 12.77 -14.59
C GLY A 281 -11.66 12.97 -15.21
N PHE A 282 -10.60 12.45 -14.60
CA PHE A 282 -9.21 12.47 -15.12
C PHE A 282 -8.68 11.05 -15.38
N PRO A 283 -9.22 10.32 -16.38
CA PRO A 283 -8.76 8.97 -16.71
C PRO A 283 -7.26 8.97 -17.11
N GLY A 284 -6.55 7.91 -16.72
CA GLY A 284 -5.12 7.72 -16.99
C GLY A 284 -4.17 8.51 -16.07
N TRP A 285 -4.69 9.34 -15.16
CA TRP A 285 -3.89 10.05 -14.16
C TRP A 285 -3.79 9.27 -12.86
N THR A 286 -2.57 9.08 -12.37
CA THR A 286 -2.29 8.72 -10.97
C THR A 286 -1.80 9.95 -10.19
N ARG A 287 -1.83 9.90 -8.86
CA ARG A 287 -1.39 11.00 -8.00
C ARG A 287 -0.67 10.52 -6.74
N LYS A 288 0.13 11.41 -6.15
CA LYS A 288 0.66 11.33 -4.78
C LYS A 288 0.93 12.73 -4.25
N ALA A 289 0.76 12.94 -2.94
CA ALA A 289 1.01 14.22 -2.29
C ALA A 289 1.59 14.06 -0.88
N LYS A 290 2.31 15.07 -0.39
CA LYS A 290 2.80 15.15 0.99
C LYS A 290 2.93 16.60 1.47
N ASN A 291 3.19 16.77 2.76
CA ASN A 291 3.44 18.05 3.43
C ASN A 291 2.27 19.05 3.45
N PHE A 292 1.11 18.70 2.90
CA PHE A 292 -0.14 19.43 3.15
C PHE A 292 -0.59 19.23 4.60
N LYS A 293 -1.04 20.30 5.25
CA LYS A 293 -1.60 20.25 6.60
C LYS A 293 -3.12 20.20 6.51
N VAL A 294 -3.71 19.03 6.71
CA VAL A 294 -5.16 18.88 6.81
C VAL A 294 -5.58 19.23 8.25
N SER A 295 -6.33 20.31 8.41
CA SER A 295 -7.02 20.64 9.66
C SER A 295 -8.50 20.30 9.49
N LEU A 296 -8.93 19.17 10.03
CA LEU A 296 -10.35 18.84 10.09
C LEU A 296 -11.04 19.77 11.11
N GLN A 297 -12.04 20.51 10.66
CA GLN A 297 -13.08 21.06 11.52
C GLN A 297 -14.32 20.19 11.34
N GLU A 298 -14.77 19.56 12.42
CA GLU A 298 -16.02 18.82 12.45
C GLU A 298 -17.19 19.81 12.61
N ASP A 299 -18.20 19.71 11.75
CA ASP A 299 -19.49 20.39 11.92
C ASP A 299 -20.61 19.58 11.25
N GLY A 300 -21.34 18.79 12.06
CA GLY A 300 -22.76 18.47 11.83
C GLY A 300 -23.19 17.32 10.90
N ASP A 301 -23.57 16.19 11.53
CA ASP A 301 -24.89 15.54 11.36
C ASP A 301 -25.22 14.74 10.06
N SER A 302 -24.80 13.46 9.99
CA SER A 302 -25.71 12.28 9.87
C SER A 302 -24.97 10.94 9.67
N ASP A 303 -25.30 9.88 10.43
CA ASP A 303 -24.74 8.51 10.32
C ASP A 303 -25.14 7.84 8.97
N GLU A 304 -24.31 7.16 8.17
CA GLU A 304 -23.31 6.07 8.34
C GLU A 304 -23.93 4.65 8.40
N ILE A 305 -23.59 3.70 7.50
CA ILE A 305 -22.59 2.59 7.60
C ILE A 305 -22.82 1.65 6.37
N THR A 306 -21.93 0.91 5.66
CA THR A 306 -20.45 0.72 5.41
C THR A 306 -20.32 -0.18 4.11
N VAL A 307 -19.21 -0.74 3.56
CA VAL A 307 -17.79 -0.96 3.98
C VAL A 307 -16.69 -0.71 2.89
N PRO A 308 -16.33 -1.60 1.93
CA PRO A 308 -14.93 -1.63 1.45
C PRO A 308 -14.72 -0.97 0.07
N GLN A 309 -13.62 -0.26 -0.23
CA GLN A 309 -12.18 -0.44 0.03
C GLN A 309 -11.41 -1.43 -0.89
N GLU A 310 -11.10 -0.92 -2.10
CA GLU A 310 -9.71 -0.82 -2.63
C GLU A 310 -8.97 -2.12 -3.09
N THR A 311 -7.62 -2.05 -3.32
CA THR A 311 -6.56 -3.04 -2.90
C THR A 311 -5.40 -3.52 -3.85
N ALA A 312 -4.17 -2.92 -3.89
CA ALA A 312 -2.85 -3.60 -4.21
C ALA A 312 -1.52 -2.76 -4.10
N TYR A 313 -0.35 -3.44 -4.03
CA TYR A 313 0.94 -2.98 -3.47
C TYR A 313 2.19 -2.94 -4.40
N HIS A 314 3.23 -2.14 -4.05
CA HIS A 314 4.65 -2.36 -4.47
C HIS A 314 5.77 -1.80 -3.53
N GLU A 315 6.91 -2.50 -3.53
CA GLU A 315 8.34 -2.08 -3.44
C GLU A 315 8.82 -0.62 -3.27
N GLY A 316 8.33 0.22 -2.33
CA GLY A 316 9.00 1.53 -2.14
C GLY A 316 8.58 2.42 -0.96
N ASP A 317 8.20 1.83 0.18
CA ASP A 317 7.13 2.44 0.98
C ASP A 317 7.49 3.65 1.87
N SER A 318 6.56 4.61 1.87
CA SER A 318 6.48 5.72 2.84
C SER A 318 5.54 5.42 4.02
N ASP A 319 5.19 4.14 4.22
CA ASP A 319 4.46 3.48 5.31
C ASP A 319 4.53 4.14 6.69
N ALA A 320 5.64 4.81 7.00
CA ALA A 320 5.98 5.40 8.29
C ALA A 320 4.92 6.31 8.94
N ARG A 321 3.93 6.81 8.20
CA ARG A 321 2.86 7.69 8.72
C ARG A 321 1.44 7.39 8.21
N ASN A 322 1.26 6.66 7.10
CA ASN A 322 -0.08 6.30 6.62
C ASN A 322 -0.65 5.04 7.32
N LEU A 323 0.19 4.28 8.03
CA LEU A 323 -0.23 3.14 8.86
C LEU A 323 -0.98 3.56 10.15
N GLU A 324 -1.26 4.84 10.39
CA GLU A 324 -1.75 5.31 11.69
C GLU A 324 -3.25 5.10 11.99
N MET A 325 -4.10 4.80 10.99
CA MET A 325 -5.57 4.79 11.17
C MET A 325 -6.31 3.45 10.89
N ALA A 326 -5.66 2.40 10.36
CA ALA A 326 -6.36 1.14 10.02
C ALA A 326 -5.68 -0.12 10.58
N THR A 327 -4.38 -0.32 10.32
CA THR A 327 -3.58 -1.33 11.02
C THR A 327 -3.51 -0.97 12.52
N PRO A 328 -3.75 -1.88 13.48
CA PRO A 328 -3.73 -1.53 14.90
C PRO A 328 -2.36 -1.05 15.38
N ALA A 329 -2.33 -0.26 16.46
CA ALA A 329 -1.09 0.15 17.09
C ALA A 329 -0.57 -0.93 18.04
N GLY A 330 0.76 -1.11 18.10
CA GLY A 330 1.40 -2.08 18.99
C GLY A 330 1.62 -3.46 18.35
N PHE A 331 1.90 -4.44 19.20
CA PHE A 331 2.21 -5.82 18.78
C PHE A 331 0.96 -6.70 18.76
N GLN A 332 0.77 -7.44 17.66
CA GLN A 332 -0.22 -8.51 17.51
C GLN A 332 0.46 -9.86 17.72
N THR A 333 -0.19 -10.83 18.37
CA THR A 333 0.44 -12.13 18.68
C THR A 333 -0.08 -13.23 17.74
N ILE A 334 0.83 -13.91 17.04
CA ILE A 334 0.54 -15.02 16.14
C ILE A 334 0.69 -16.35 16.90
N HIS A 335 -0.34 -17.20 16.88
CA HIS A 335 -0.40 -18.44 17.67
C HIS A 335 -0.32 -19.72 16.81
N ASN A 336 0.89 -20.26 16.65
CA ASN A 336 1.12 -21.52 15.93
C ASN A 336 0.66 -22.77 16.70
N ASP A 337 0.54 -23.89 15.99
CA ASP A 337 0.08 -25.20 16.49
C ASP A 337 -1.40 -25.31 16.96
N PHE A 338 -2.19 -24.22 16.87
CA PHE A 338 -3.64 -24.21 17.14
C PHE A 338 -4.50 -24.04 15.88
N TYR A 339 -5.77 -24.40 15.95
CA TYR A 339 -6.74 -24.05 14.91
C TYR A 339 -7.03 -22.55 14.95
N TRP A 340 -6.88 -21.87 13.82
CA TRP A 340 -7.29 -20.47 13.66
C TRP A 340 -8.75 -20.41 13.22
N THR A 341 -9.46 -19.40 13.71
CA THR A 341 -10.88 -19.19 13.45
C THR A 341 -11.13 -17.77 12.97
N ASP A 342 -12.21 -17.60 12.19
CA ASP A 342 -12.80 -16.30 11.96
C ASP A 342 -13.48 -15.76 13.24
N GLN A 343 -13.94 -14.50 13.16
CA GLN A 343 -14.65 -13.81 14.24
C GLN A 343 -15.97 -14.48 14.69
N ASN A 344 -16.48 -15.47 13.94
CA ASN A 344 -17.66 -16.26 14.34
C ASN A 344 -17.27 -17.57 15.05
N GLY A 345 -15.98 -17.80 15.30
CA GLY A 345 -15.45 -19.04 15.88
C GLY A 345 -15.38 -20.21 14.91
N ASP A 346 -15.58 -19.98 13.60
CA ASP A 346 -15.51 -21.02 12.58
C ASP A 346 -14.10 -21.13 11.96
N ARG A 347 -13.66 -22.34 11.66
CA ARG A 347 -12.24 -22.64 11.36
C ARG A 347 -11.87 -22.18 9.95
N ILE A 348 -10.79 -21.39 9.84
CA ILE A 348 -10.31 -20.80 8.58
C ILE A 348 -9.87 -21.88 7.59
N LEU A 349 -10.32 -21.75 6.33
CA LEU A 349 -10.10 -22.70 5.23
C LEU A 349 -9.31 -22.04 4.08
N THR A 350 -7.99 -21.97 4.21
CA THR A 350 -7.09 -21.18 3.33
C THR A 350 -5.82 -21.95 2.92
N ARG A 351 -5.87 -23.29 2.95
CA ARG A 351 -4.76 -24.15 2.53
C ARG A 351 -4.49 -24.09 1.03
N SER A 352 -3.23 -24.30 0.64
CA SER A 352 -2.75 -24.27 -0.75
C SER A 352 -3.19 -22.99 -1.48
N GLY A 353 -2.85 -21.86 -0.88
CA GLY A 353 -3.34 -20.54 -1.26
C GLY A 353 -2.36 -19.42 -0.90
N CYS A 354 -2.86 -18.19 -0.84
CA CYS A 354 -2.01 -17.00 -0.74
C CYS A 354 -2.49 -16.01 0.33
N LEU A 355 -1.52 -15.38 1.00
CA LEU A 355 -1.73 -14.13 1.70
C LEU A 355 -1.39 -12.99 0.74
N CYS A 356 -2.36 -12.11 0.50
CA CYS A 356 -2.18 -10.82 -0.16
C CYS A 356 -2.24 -9.74 0.92
N ARG A 357 -1.43 -8.68 0.82
CA ARG A 357 -1.80 -7.40 1.45
C ARG A 357 -2.33 -6.50 0.35
N PHE A 358 -3.40 -5.81 0.69
CA PHE A 358 -4.38 -5.33 -0.25
C PHE A 358 -4.98 -4.05 0.40
N ASP A 359 -4.47 -2.90 -0.06
CA ASP A 359 -4.43 -1.58 0.60
C ASP A 359 -4.47 -1.61 2.13
N LYS A 360 -5.61 -1.33 2.78
CA LYS A 360 -5.68 -1.23 4.26
C LYS A 360 -5.83 -2.58 5.00
N LEU A 361 -6.04 -3.70 4.28
CA LEU A 361 -6.28 -5.02 4.85
C LEU A 361 -5.32 -6.10 4.30
N TYR A 362 -5.27 -7.21 5.01
CA TYR A 362 -4.73 -8.49 4.53
C TYR A 362 -5.87 -9.36 4.05
N TYR A 363 -5.68 -10.03 2.91
CA TYR A 363 -6.62 -10.95 2.31
C TYR A 363 -5.96 -12.33 2.23
N TRP A 364 -6.58 -13.34 2.82
CA TRP A 364 -6.08 -14.71 2.80
C TRP A 364 -7.06 -15.59 2.03
N TYR A 365 -6.59 -16.10 0.90
CA TYR A 365 -7.35 -16.99 0.03
C TYR A 365 -6.84 -18.42 0.16
N GLY A 366 -7.71 -19.39 -0.10
CA GLY A 366 -7.32 -20.79 -0.29
C GLY A 366 -8.50 -21.74 -0.27
N GLY A 367 -8.20 -23.04 -0.41
CA GLY A 367 -9.22 -24.02 -0.76
C GLY A 367 -9.74 -24.86 0.41
N ASN A 368 -10.98 -25.36 0.27
CA ASN A 368 -11.53 -26.33 1.21
C ASN A 368 -10.73 -27.65 1.23
N GLN A 369 -10.71 -28.32 2.39
CA GLN A 369 -10.06 -29.64 2.55
C GLN A 369 -10.89 -30.80 1.93
N ARG A 370 -11.64 -30.53 0.84
CA ARG A 370 -12.52 -31.47 0.12
C ARG A 370 -12.28 -31.41 -1.39
N GLY A 371 -11.01 -31.45 -1.78
CA GLY A 371 -10.56 -31.30 -3.16
C GLY A 371 -10.35 -29.85 -3.59
N PHE A 372 -10.33 -28.88 -2.68
CA PHE A 372 -10.13 -27.45 -3.02
C PHE A 372 -11.13 -26.96 -4.08
N ARG A 373 -12.37 -27.48 -4.02
CA ARG A 373 -13.44 -27.21 -5.00
C ARG A 373 -14.17 -25.90 -4.75
N GLU A 374 -13.85 -25.27 -3.63
CA GLU A 374 -14.37 -24.00 -3.16
C GLU A 374 -13.17 -23.23 -2.63
N GLN A 375 -12.87 -22.09 -3.25
CA GLN A 375 -11.90 -21.13 -2.73
C GLN A 375 -12.64 -20.16 -1.83
N TYR A 376 -12.09 -19.94 -0.63
CA TYR A 376 -12.61 -18.99 0.34
C TYR A 376 -11.75 -17.74 0.37
N CYS A 377 -12.30 -16.63 0.87
CA CYS A 377 -11.57 -15.41 1.17
C CYS A 377 -11.84 -15.00 2.63
N TYR A 378 -10.78 -14.63 3.33
CA TYR A 378 -10.84 -14.04 4.67
C TYR A 378 -10.07 -12.72 4.64
N THR A 379 -10.53 -11.72 5.38
CA THR A 379 -9.85 -10.43 5.55
C THR A 379 -9.43 -10.20 6.98
N SER A 380 -8.36 -9.44 7.20
CA SER A 380 -7.90 -9.04 8.53
C SER A 380 -7.15 -7.71 8.50
N PRO A 381 -7.33 -6.80 9.47
CA PRO A 381 -6.50 -5.60 9.60
C PRO A 381 -5.15 -5.88 10.30
N ASP A 382 -4.99 -7.06 10.90
CA ASP A 382 -4.03 -7.32 11.98
C ASP A 382 -3.38 -8.72 11.99
N LEU A 383 -3.68 -9.56 11.00
CA LEU A 383 -3.29 -10.98 10.87
C LEU A 383 -3.85 -11.96 11.93
N VAL A 384 -4.64 -11.48 12.90
CA VAL A 384 -5.16 -12.28 14.03
C VAL A 384 -6.68 -12.39 13.99
N ASN A 385 -7.37 -11.26 13.80
CA ASN A 385 -8.81 -11.16 13.70
C ASN A 385 -9.24 -11.28 12.24
N TRP A 386 -9.87 -12.41 11.88
CA TRP A 386 -10.25 -12.72 10.51
C TRP A 386 -11.77 -12.63 10.29
N THR A 387 -12.20 -11.87 9.28
CA THR A 387 -13.59 -11.79 8.80
C THR A 387 -13.73 -12.67 7.55
N ASN A 388 -14.75 -13.53 7.52
CA ASN A 388 -14.95 -14.55 6.49
C ASN A 388 -15.95 -14.08 5.41
N HIS A 389 -15.51 -14.03 4.15
CA HIS A 389 -16.33 -13.61 2.99
C HIS A 389 -16.98 -14.79 2.25
N GLY A 390 -16.80 -16.02 2.74
CA GLY A 390 -17.38 -17.22 2.15
C GLY A 390 -16.67 -17.69 0.88
N VAL A 391 -17.41 -18.38 0.01
CA VAL A 391 -16.86 -19.02 -1.21
C VAL A 391 -16.83 -18.01 -2.36
N VAL A 392 -15.62 -17.56 -2.72
CA VAL A 392 -15.40 -16.59 -3.79
C VAL A 392 -15.30 -17.23 -5.18
N LEU A 393 -15.02 -18.53 -5.24
CA LEU A 393 -14.98 -19.33 -6.47
C LEU A 393 -15.32 -20.80 -6.19
N ARG A 394 -16.09 -21.46 -7.06
CA ARG A 394 -16.44 -22.89 -6.95
C ARG A 394 -16.26 -23.61 -8.29
N HIS A 395 -15.77 -24.85 -8.23
CA HIS A 395 -15.56 -25.74 -9.37
C HIS A 395 -16.11 -27.16 -9.13
N ASP A 396 -16.42 -27.89 -10.22
CA ASP A 396 -16.79 -29.31 -10.16
C ASP A 396 -15.58 -30.27 -10.03
N VAL A 397 -14.37 -29.73 -10.16
CA VAL A 397 -13.08 -30.40 -10.18
C VAL A 397 -12.12 -29.74 -9.19
N ASP A 398 -11.02 -30.42 -8.89
CA ASP A 398 -10.09 -29.97 -7.85
C ASP A 398 -9.17 -28.84 -8.38
N ALA A 399 -8.94 -27.80 -7.57
CA ALA A 399 -8.16 -26.63 -7.97
C ALA A 399 -7.35 -26.07 -6.77
N ASN A 400 -6.03 -26.12 -6.83
CA ASN A 400 -5.15 -25.79 -5.69
C ASN A 400 -3.95 -24.91 -6.09
N ARG A 401 -3.12 -24.53 -5.10
CA ARG A 401 -2.05 -23.52 -5.23
C ARG A 401 -2.60 -22.24 -5.87
N ILE A 402 -3.52 -21.61 -5.15
CA ILE A 402 -4.28 -20.47 -5.67
C ILE A 402 -3.72 -19.13 -5.18
N ASP A 403 -3.26 -18.32 -6.11
CA ASP A 403 -2.66 -17.01 -5.85
C ASP A 403 -3.53 -15.90 -6.43
N VAL A 404 -3.59 -14.72 -5.79
CA VAL A 404 -4.39 -13.59 -6.27
C VAL A 404 -3.52 -12.32 -6.37
N LEU A 405 -3.55 -11.67 -7.54
CA LEU A 405 -2.97 -10.34 -7.75
C LEU A 405 -4.03 -9.41 -8.33
N ARG A 406 -4.05 -8.14 -7.91
CA ARG A 406 -4.69 -7.08 -8.70
C ARG A 406 -3.76 -6.70 -9.83
N ASN A 407 -4.29 -6.60 -11.05
CA ASN A 407 -3.54 -6.05 -12.16
C ASN A 407 -3.46 -4.51 -12.01
N PRO A 408 -2.26 -3.89 -11.97
CA PRO A 408 -2.10 -2.46 -11.72
C PRO A 408 -2.46 -1.58 -12.92
N ARG A 409 -2.82 -2.15 -14.07
CA ARG A 409 -3.29 -1.41 -15.26
C ARG A 409 -4.81 -1.39 -15.40
N THR A 410 -5.47 -2.51 -15.10
CA THR A 410 -6.93 -2.65 -15.23
C THR A 410 -7.66 -2.47 -13.90
N GLY A 411 -6.96 -2.58 -12.77
CA GLY A 411 -7.54 -2.58 -11.42
C GLY A 411 -8.25 -3.89 -11.06
N GLN A 412 -8.33 -4.87 -11.98
CA GLN A 412 -9.04 -6.13 -11.82
C GLN A 412 -8.22 -7.17 -11.03
N TYR A 413 -8.90 -7.97 -10.21
CA TYR A 413 -8.31 -9.08 -9.47
C TYR A 413 -8.23 -10.31 -10.35
N VAL A 414 -7.07 -10.96 -10.34
CA VAL A 414 -6.75 -12.13 -11.14
C VAL A 414 -6.32 -13.24 -10.18
N MET A 415 -7.12 -14.31 -10.12
CA MET A 415 -6.82 -15.52 -9.37
C MET A 415 -6.21 -16.57 -10.31
N PHE A 416 -5.00 -16.99 -9.99
CA PHE A 416 -4.22 -18.02 -10.66
C PHE A 416 -4.37 -19.34 -9.92
N MET A 417 -4.36 -20.47 -10.62
CA MET A 417 -4.53 -21.79 -9.98
C MET A 417 -3.96 -22.95 -10.81
N LYS A 418 -3.55 -24.02 -10.12
CA LYS A 418 -3.44 -25.36 -10.70
C LYS A 418 -4.82 -26.01 -10.73
N TYR A 419 -5.40 -26.15 -11.92
CA TYR A 419 -6.76 -26.65 -12.14
C TYR A 419 -6.76 -28.04 -12.77
N ASP A 420 -7.39 -29.04 -12.16
CA ASP A 420 -7.29 -30.44 -12.60
C ASP A 420 -8.36 -30.87 -13.62
N GLY A 421 -9.10 -29.92 -14.21
CA GLY A 421 -10.27 -30.19 -15.07
C GLY A 421 -9.98 -31.05 -16.29
N ASN A 422 -9.01 -30.67 -17.12
CA ASN A 422 -8.49 -31.49 -18.21
C ASN A 422 -7.19 -32.24 -17.79
N GLY A 423 -7.02 -32.52 -16.50
CA GLY A 423 -5.71 -32.71 -15.87
C GLY A 423 -5.09 -31.36 -15.47
N ALA A 424 -3.97 -31.37 -14.74
CA ALA A 424 -3.39 -30.19 -14.10
C ALA A 424 -2.88 -29.11 -15.10
N HIS A 425 -3.74 -28.12 -15.37
CA HIS A 425 -3.48 -26.95 -16.21
C HIS A 425 -3.21 -25.70 -15.36
N PHE A 426 -2.54 -24.71 -15.95
CA PHE A 426 -2.59 -23.34 -15.46
C PHE A 426 -3.95 -22.75 -15.82
N SER A 427 -4.65 -22.15 -14.85
CA SER A 427 -5.94 -21.51 -15.09
C SER A 427 -6.04 -20.16 -14.41
N ILE A 428 -6.93 -19.32 -14.95
CA ILE A 428 -7.18 -17.97 -14.47
C ILE A 428 -8.68 -17.75 -14.26
N ALA A 429 -9.02 -17.07 -13.16
CA ALA A 429 -10.33 -16.49 -12.91
C ALA A 429 -10.17 -15.00 -12.56
N THR A 430 -11.18 -14.16 -12.81
CA THR A 430 -11.10 -12.72 -12.53
C THR A 430 -12.31 -12.17 -11.77
N ALA A 431 -12.09 -11.11 -10.99
CA ALA A 431 -13.12 -10.38 -10.26
C ALA A 431 -12.83 -8.87 -10.25
N ASP A 432 -13.86 -8.04 -10.13
CA ASP A 432 -13.71 -6.58 -10.06
C ASP A 432 -13.47 -6.08 -8.62
N THR A 433 -13.65 -6.95 -7.63
CA THR A 433 -13.42 -6.75 -6.18
C THR A 433 -12.58 -7.89 -5.61
N PRO A 434 -11.79 -7.66 -4.53
CA PRO A 434 -10.93 -8.71 -3.97
C PRO A 434 -11.72 -9.83 -3.30
N GLU A 435 -12.91 -9.57 -2.75
CA GLU A 435 -13.83 -10.59 -2.21
C GLU A 435 -14.53 -11.42 -3.31
N GLY A 436 -14.34 -11.10 -4.59
CA GLY A 436 -15.05 -11.74 -5.67
C GLY A 436 -16.54 -11.35 -5.76
N PRO A 437 -17.39 -12.18 -6.38
CA PRO A 437 -17.09 -13.53 -6.88
C PRO A 437 -16.17 -13.52 -8.10
N PHE A 438 -15.25 -14.47 -8.15
CA PHE A 438 -14.38 -14.68 -9.30
C PHE A 438 -15.12 -15.45 -10.40
N THR A 439 -14.89 -15.05 -11.65
CA THR A 439 -15.38 -15.71 -12.86
C THR A 439 -14.22 -16.43 -13.54
N PHE A 440 -14.30 -17.76 -13.66
CA PHE A 440 -13.31 -18.56 -14.38
C PHE A 440 -13.25 -18.16 -15.86
N GLN A 441 -12.04 -17.94 -16.39
CA GLN A 441 -11.79 -17.48 -17.76
C GLN A 441 -11.35 -18.63 -18.66
N GLU A 442 -10.12 -19.14 -18.47
CA GLU A 442 -9.56 -20.21 -19.30
C GLU A 442 -8.61 -21.15 -18.51
N GLN A 443 -8.35 -22.32 -19.10
CA GLN A 443 -7.28 -23.25 -18.70
C GLN A 443 -6.35 -23.46 -19.88
N THR A 444 -5.04 -23.46 -19.63
CA THR A 444 -4.00 -23.59 -20.66
C THR A 444 -2.84 -24.47 -20.20
N LEU A 445 -2.11 -25.01 -21.18
CA LEU A 445 -0.90 -25.80 -20.96
C LEU A 445 0.29 -24.85 -20.87
N VAL A 446 1.23 -25.12 -19.97
CA VAL A 446 2.49 -24.36 -19.89
C VAL A 446 3.53 -25.11 -20.73
N ASP A 447 4.03 -24.48 -21.79
CA ASP A 447 4.93 -25.12 -22.77
C ASP A 447 4.41 -26.45 -23.35
N GLU A 448 3.13 -26.49 -23.75
CA GLU A 448 2.43 -27.69 -24.26
C GLU A 448 2.33 -28.86 -23.26
N ALA A 449 2.65 -28.63 -21.98
CA ALA A 449 2.62 -29.63 -20.92
C ALA A 449 1.66 -29.30 -19.77
N LEU A 450 1.30 -30.34 -19.02
CA LEU A 450 0.69 -30.22 -17.69
C LEU A 450 1.73 -29.68 -16.69
N MET A 451 1.25 -29.10 -15.60
CA MET A 451 2.09 -28.58 -14.52
C MET A 451 1.78 -29.21 -13.16
N GLY A 452 2.77 -29.21 -12.27
CA GLY A 452 2.58 -29.46 -10.85
C GLY A 452 2.21 -28.17 -10.11
N ASP A 453 2.72 -28.02 -8.89
CA ASP A 453 2.49 -26.81 -8.09
C ASP A 453 2.93 -25.52 -8.80
N MET A 454 2.30 -24.40 -8.42
CA MET A 454 2.59 -23.06 -8.91
C MET A 454 2.53 -22.02 -7.78
N SER A 455 3.06 -20.83 -8.07
CA SER A 455 2.77 -19.55 -7.40
C SER A 455 3.02 -18.41 -8.41
N VAL A 456 2.46 -17.21 -8.20
CA VAL A 456 2.83 -16.01 -8.96
C VAL A 456 3.54 -14.98 -8.09
N PHE A 457 4.51 -14.31 -8.68
CA PHE A 457 5.27 -13.24 -8.04
C PHE A 457 5.14 -11.94 -8.83
N GLN A 458 4.77 -10.85 -8.15
CA GLN A 458 4.66 -9.51 -8.73
C GLN A 458 5.94 -8.73 -8.40
N ASP A 459 6.75 -8.42 -9.42
CA ASP A 459 8.00 -7.68 -9.24
C ASP A 459 7.76 -6.16 -9.22
N ASP A 460 8.68 -5.39 -8.62
CA ASP A 460 8.54 -3.95 -8.29
C ASP A 460 8.13 -3.03 -9.46
N ASP A 461 8.25 -3.49 -10.71
CA ASP A 461 7.89 -2.76 -11.92
C ASP A 461 6.49 -3.09 -12.47
N GLY A 462 5.68 -3.85 -11.72
CA GLY A 462 4.32 -4.23 -12.09
C GLY A 462 4.23 -5.42 -13.04
N LYS A 463 5.30 -6.18 -13.26
CA LYS A 463 5.24 -7.47 -13.98
C LYS A 463 4.89 -8.61 -13.03
N ALA A 464 3.96 -9.46 -13.44
CA ALA A 464 3.68 -10.72 -12.76
C ALA A 464 4.40 -11.90 -13.46
N TYR A 465 4.90 -12.82 -12.65
CA TYR A 465 5.67 -13.98 -13.08
C TYR A 465 5.08 -15.26 -12.49
N LEU A 466 4.64 -16.19 -13.33
CA LEU A 466 4.29 -17.55 -12.93
C LEU A 466 5.57 -18.34 -12.64
N CYS A 467 5.75 -18.81 -11.40
CA CYS A 467 6.70 -19.86 -11.08
C CYS A 467 5.96 -21.20 -10.95
N TYR A 468 6.44 -22.23 -11.65
CA TYR A 468 5.68 -23.48 -11.83
C TYR A 468 6.59 -24.70 -11.89
N VAL A 469 6.05 -25.85 -11.47
CA VAL A 469 6.64 -27.17 -11.71
C VAL A 469 6.20 -27.66 -13.10
N SER A 470 7.13 -27.94 -13.99
CA SER A 470 6.83 -28.48 -15.33
C SER A 470 6.84 -30.01 -15.34
N TRP A 471 5.82 -30.62 -15.97
CA TRP A 471 5.80 -32.08 -16.22
C TRP A 471 6.23 -32.47 -17.64
N ALA A 472 6.72 -31.53 -18.45
CA ALA A 472 7.04 -31.73 -19.88
C ALA A 472 8.01 -32.89 -20.15
N VAL A 473 8.93 -33.17 -19.22
CA VAL A 473 9.91 -34.27 -19.30
C VAL A 473 9.72 -35.35 -18.21
N GLY A 474 8.62 -35.29 -17.47
CA GLY A 474 8.30 -36.18 -16.34
C GLY A 474 7.74 -35.44 -15.12
N THR A 475 6.94 -36.14 -14.30
CA THR A 475 6.30 -35.57 -13.11
C THR A 475 7.32 -34.98 -12.13
N ASN A 476 7.11 -33.72 -11.75
CA ASN A 476 7.99 -32.90 -10.89
C ASN A 476 9.49 -32.95 -11.28
N ALA A 477 9.79 -33.03 -12.58
CA ALA A 477 11.17 -33.08 -13.08
C ALA A 477 11.81 -31.70 -13.24
N GLN A 478 11.05 -30.71 -13.72
CA GLN A 478 11.54 -29.37 -14.07
C GLN A 478 10.79 -28.28 -13.32
N HIS A 479 11.42 -27.12 -13.19
CA HIS A 479 10.81 -25.89 -12.71
C HIS A 479 11.03 -24.76 -13.71
N GLY A 480 10.07 -23.86 -13.84
CA GLY A 480 10.14 -22.72 -14.75
C GLY A 480 9.67 -21.42 -14.13
N ILE A 481 9.96 -20.33 -14.86
CA ILE A 481 9.45 -18.97 -14.64
C ILE A 481 8.91 -18.45 -15.97
N TYR A 482 7.67 -17.99 -15.99
CA TYR A 482 7.01 -17.35 -17.13
C TYR A 482 6.64 -15.91 -16.78
N LEU A 483 6.96 -14.95 -17.66
CA LEU A 483 6.36 -13.62 -17.63
C LEU A 483 4.90 -13.74 -18.10
N LEU A 484 3.99 -13.18 -17.31
CA LEU A 484 2.59 -13.00 -17.70
C LEU A 484 2.42 -11.73 -18.54
N SER A 485 1.41 -11.73 -19.39
CA SER A 485 1.02 -10.57 -20.20
C SER A 485 0.68 -9.35 -19.34
N PRO A 486 0.62 -8.11 -19.89
CA PRO A 486 0.47 -6.92 -19.05
C PRO A 486 -0.90 -6.74 -18.37
N ASP A 487 -1.91 -7.49 -18.80
CA ASP A 487 -3.23 -7.68 -18.16
C ASP A 487 -3.26 -8.87 -17.15
N TYR A 488 -2.13 -9.59 -17.04
CA TYR A 488 -1.90 -10.86 -16.34
C TYR A 488 -2.71 -12.05 -16.84
N LEU A 489 -3.49 -11.92 -17.91
CA LEU A 489 -4.44 -12.96 -18.33
C LEU A 489 -3.81 -14.10 -19.15
N LYS A 490 -2.53 -13.99 -19.58
CA LYS A 490 -1.89 -14.94 -20.50
C LYS A 490 -0.41 -15.16 -20.17
N LEU A 491 0.10 -16.31 -20.60
CA LEU A 491 1.52 -16.62 -20.64
C LEU A 491 2.17 -15.85 -21.80
N GLU A 492 3.04 -14.86 -21.53
CA GLU A 492 3.69 -14.06 -22.57
C GLU A 492 5.03 -14.67 -23.01
N LYS A 493 5.92 -14.96 -22.06
CA LYS A 493 7.30 -15.37 -22.37
C LYS A 493 7.93 -16.21 -21.27
N ARG A 494 8.49 -17.38 -21.63
CA ARG A 494 9.35 -18.14 -20.72
C ARG A 494 10.64 -17.39 -20.41
N ILE A 495 10.92 -17.21 -19.12
CA ILE A 495 12.05 -16.46 -18.58
C ILE A 495 13.17 -17.42 -18.17
N HIS A 496 12.83 -18.52 -17.48
CA HIS A 496 13.77 -19.58 -17.11
C HIS A 496 13.07 -20.95 -17.14
N LEU A 497 13.85 -22.01 -17.35
CA LEU A 497 13.43 -23.41 -17.19
C LEU A 497 14.66 -24.22 -16.77
N TRP A 498 14.60 -24.96 -15.67
CA TRP A 498 15.73 -25.76 -15.21
C TRP A 498 15.34 -27.09 -14.52
N ASP A 499 16.26 -28.05 -14.60
CA ASP A 499 16.11 -29.38 -14.02
C ASP A 499 16.38 -29.33 -12.50
N ILE A 500 15.32 -29.29 -11.69
CA ILE A 500 15.43 -29.36 -10.22
C ILE A 500 15.29 -30.80 -9.71
N GLY A 501 14.36 -31.58 -10.27
CA GLY A 501 14.12 -32.99 -9.95
C GLY A 501 13.49 -33.24 -8.57
N SER A 502 12.29 -33.81 -8.55
CA SER A 502 11.58 -34.27 -7.35
C SER A 502 11.36 -33.18 -6.30
N ARG A 503 11.03 -31.95 -6.76
CA ARG A 503 10.65 -30.82 -5.90
C ARG A 503 9.35 -30.19 -6.39
N GLU A 504 8.73 -29.44 -5.48
CA GLU A 504 7.42 -28.79 -5.66
C GLU A 504 7.31 -27.57 -4.73
N ALA A 505 6.09 -27.04 -4.51
CA ALA A 505 5.85 -25.79 -3.78
C ALA A 505 6.76 -24.60 -4.23
N PRO A 506 6.82 -24.27 -5.53
CA PRO A 506 7.59 -23.14 -6.02
C PRO A 506 6.96 -21.84 -5.52
N HIS A 507 7.79 -20.92 -5.01
CA HIS A 507 7.40 -19.56 -4.67
C HIS A 507 8.61 -18.64 -4.87
N ILE A 508 8.38 -17.35 -5.08
CA ILE A 508 9.45 -16.35 -5.17
C ILE A 508 9.16 -15.22 -4.16
N PHE A 509 10.19 -14.81 -3.42
CA PHE A 509 10.21 -13.53 -2.71
C PHE A 509 11.47 -12.75 -3.08
N LYS A 510 11.47 -11.43 -2.83
CA LYS A 510 12.57 -10.52 -3.14
C LYS A 510 13.02 -9.81 -1.87
N ARG A 511 14.33 -9.62 -1.69
CA ARG A 511 14.92 -8.86 -0.57
C ARG A 511 16.21 -8.22 -1.03
N ASN A 512 16.38 -6.92 -0.82
CA ASN A 512 17.60 -6.16 -1.16
C ASN A 512 18.07 -6.32 -2.63
N GLY A 513 17.13 -6.52 -3.57
CA GLY A 513 17.44 -6.78 -4.99
C GLY A 513 17.85 -8.22 -5.31
N ILE A 514 17.83 -9.14 -4.33
CA ILE A 514 18.02 -10.58 -4.52
C ILE A 514 16.65 -11.25 -4.58
N TYR A 515 16.40 -12.01 -5.65
CA TYR A 515 15.27 -12.92 -5.79
C TYR A 515 15.61 -14.26 -5.15
N TYR A 516 14.69 -14.81 -4.38
CA TYR A 516 14.77 -16.10 -3.71
C TYR A 516 13.65 -17.01 -4.25
N TYR A 517 14.02 -18.03 -5.00
CA TYR A 517 13.08 -19.06 -5.48
C TYR A 517 13.11 -20.24 -4.50
N GLY A 518 12.01 -20.51 -3.78
CA GLY A 518 11.91 -21.59 -2.79
C GLY A 518 11.19 -22.85 -3.30
N THR A 519 11.46 -24.01 -2.69
CA THR A 519 10.87 -25.32 -3.06
C THR A 519 10.84 -26.32 -1.88
N SER A 520 9.79 -27.13 -1.78
CA SER A 520 9.77 -28.35 -0.93
C SER A 520 10.33 -29.56 -1.69
N LEU A 521 10.51 -30.71 -1.02
CA LEU A 521 10.63 -32.00 -1.71
C LEU A 521 9.23 -32.42 -2.21
N THR A 522 9.17 -33.17 -3.31
CA THR A 522 7.98 -33.93 -3.71
C THR A 522 7.80 -35.13 -2.79
N ASP A 523 6.87 -35.06 -1.84
CA ASP A 523 6.54 -36.19 -0.95
C ASP A 523 5.05 -36.21 -0.53
N TRP A 524 4.16 -36.03 -1.51
CA TRP A 524 2.69 -36.05 -1.40
C TRP A 524 2.08 -35.03 -0.43
N ILE A 525 2.09 -35.38 0.87
CA ILE A 525 1.48 -34.65 1.98
C ILE A 525 2.36 -34.74 3.25
N ALA A 526 3.60 -35.18 3.09
CA ALA A 526 4.61 -35.16 4.14
C ALA A 526 5.33 -33.80 4.15
N SER A 527 5.55 -33.27 5.35
CA SER A 527 6.43 -32.12 5.57
C SER A 527 7.85 -32.42 5.12
N SER A 528 8.54 -31.47 4.47
CA SER A 528 9.91 -31.69 4.00
C SER A 528 10.77 -30.43 4.08
N GLY A 529 12.09 -30.61 4.13
CA GLY A 529 13.05 -29.51 4.21
C GLY A 529 13.01 -28.63 2.95
N THR A 530 12.68 -27.36 3.15
CA THR A 530 12.67 -26.34 2.09
C THR A 530 14.09 -26.07 1.59
N LYS A 531 14.23 -25.85 0.28
CA LYS A 531 15.46 -25.36 -0.37
C LYS A 531 15.16 -24.09 -1.13
N TYR A 532 16.16 -23.23 -1.28
CA TYR A 532 16.06 -22.00 -2.07
C TYR A 532 17.22 -21.83 -3.06
N TYR A 533 16.99 -20.99 -4.05
CA TYR A 533 17.92 -20.59 -5.11
C TYR A 533 17.93 -19.05 -5.15
N LYS A 534 19.09 -18.43 -5.38
CA LYS A 534 19.25 -16.95 -5.40
C LYS A 534 19.61 -16.45 -6.80
N ALA A 535 19.10 -15.29 -7.18
CA ALA A 535 19.55 -14.52 -8.34
C ALA A 535 19.42 -13.01 -8.09
N THR A 536 20.17 -12.17 -8.80
CA THR A 536 20.03 -10.70 -8.79
C THR A 536 19.30 -10.14 -10.02
N ASP A 537 18.90 -11.02 -10.93
CA ASP A 537 18.04 -10.78 -12.08
C ASP A 537 17.12 -12.01 -12.19
N ILE A 538 15.82 -11.84 -12.41
CA ILE A 538 14.85 -12.94 -12.49
C ILE A 538 15.07 -13.86 -13.71
N VAL A 539 15.77 -13.37 -14.74
CA VAL A 539 16.27 -14.18 -15.87
C VAL A 539 17.41 -15.12 -15.43
N GLY A 540 18.07 -14.83 -14.31
CA GLY A 540 19.24 -15.55 -13.78
C GLY A 540 20.57 -14.88 -14.15
N PRO A 541 21.71 -15.56 -13.93
CA PRO A 541 21.84 -16.95 -13.50
C PRO A 541 21.37 -17.18 -12.05
N TRP A 542 20.66 -18.28 -11.83
CA TRP A 542 20.28 -18.74 -10.50
C TRP A 542 21.41 -19.56 -9.85
N SER A 543 21.56 -19.44 -8.53
CA SER A 543 22.52 -20.21 -7.75
C SER A 543 22.20 -21.71 -7.75
N PRO A 544 23.15 -22.58 -7.34
CA PRO A 544 22.81 -23.92 -6.85
C PRO A 544 21.83 -23.86 -5.67
N ALA A 545 21.17 -24.99 -5.40
CA ALA A 545 20.18 -25.11 -4.33
C ALA A 545 20.82 -25.12 -2.94
N GLU A 546 20.45 -24.17 -2.10
CA GLU A 546 20.84 -24.09 -0.69
C GLU A 546 19.67 -24.55 0.22
N PRO A 547 19.92 -25.23 1.34
CA PRO A 547 18.86 -25.56 2.31
C PRO A 547 18.42 -24.32 3.07
N LEU A 548 17.11 -24.16 3.29
CA LEU A 548 16.60 -23.21 4.29
C LEU A 548 17.07 -23.66 5.68
N GLU A 549 17.56 -22.73 6.49
CA GLU A 549 18.03 -23.07 7.83
C GLU A 549 16.87 -23.04 8.83
N THR A 550 16.52 -24.21 9.39
CA THR A 550 15.46 -24.38 10.40
C THR A 550 16.05 -25.01 11.67
N PRO A 551 16.66 -24.23 12.59
CA PRO A 551 17.44 -24.76 13.71
C PRO A 551 16.61 -25.62 14.69
N GLY A 552 16.64 -26.94 14.49
CA GLY A 552 15.85 -27.91 15.27
C GLY A 552 14.75 -28.65 14.49
N SER A 553 14.67 -28.48 13.16
CA SER A 553 13.80 -29.23 12.25
C SER A 553 14.50 -29.53 10.93
N GLU A 554 14.27 -30.73 10.39
CA GLU A 554 14.73 -31.14 9.04
C GLU A 554 13.60 -31.05 7.98
N ASN A 555 12.40 -30.65 8.43
CA ASN A 555 11.13 -30.79 7.72
C ASN A 555 10.26 -29.52 7.80
N SER A 556 10.89 -28.34 7.84
CA SER A 556 10.21 -27.03 7.83
C SER A 556 9.12 -26.92 8.91
N TRP A 557 9.42 -27.34 10.14
CA TRP A 557 8.52 -27.27 11.31
C TRP A 557 7.19 -28.05 11.19
N ASP A 558 7.28 -29.24 10.59
CA ASP A 558 6.14 -30.11 10.24
C ASP A 558 5.21 -29.45 9.21
N THR A 559 5.76 -28.76 8.21
CA THR A 559 5.00 -28.17 7.10
C THR A 559 5.59 -28.46 5.72
N GLN A 560 4.78 -28.24 4.70
CA GLN A 560 5.27 -27.86 3.38
C GLN A 560 5.13 -26.34 3.27
N VAL A 561 6.15 -25.64 2.77
CA VAL A 561 6.03 -24.20 2.47
C VAL A 561 4.90 -23.94 1.45
N ASP A 562 4.17 -22.84 1.61
CA ASP A 562 3.23 -22.34 0.62
C ASP A 562 3.80 -21.03 0.02
N PHE A 563 4.11 -20.04 0.88
CA PHE A 563 4.69 -18.76 0.46
C PHE A 563 5.60 -18.12 1.53
N VAL A 564 6.28 -17.03 1.15
CA VAL A 564 7.00 -16.13 2.07
C VAL A 564 6.49 -14.71 1.83
N PHE A 565 5.81 -14.12 2.81
CA PHE A 565 5.11 -12.83 2.65
C PHE A 565 5.91 -11.65 3.27
N PRO A 566 6.24 -10.58 2.51
CA PRO A 566 6.92 -9.40 3.04
C PRO A 566 5.93 -8.41 3.71
N ILE A 567 6.09 -8.21 5.02
CA ILE A 567 5.32 -7.26 5.83
C ILE A 567 6.18 -6.03 6.12
N LYS A 568 6.00 -4.95 5.35
CA LYS A 568 6.70 -3.68 5.56
C LYS A 568 6.09 -2.86 6.69
N GLY A 569 6.84 -1.86 7.15
CA GLY A 569 6.36 -0.79 8.02
C GLY A 569 7.45 0.23 8.38
N THR A 570 7.18 1.10 9.36
CA THR A 570 7.96 2.33 9.67
C THR A 570 9.47 2.16 10.00
N LYS A 571 9.96 0.92 10.18
CA LYS A 571 11.34 0.59 10.60
C LYS A 571 11.99 -0.52 9.77
N GLY A 572 11.26 -1.28 8.95
CA GLY A 572 11.81 -2.42 8.22
C GLY A 572 10.74 -3.31 7.60
N THR A 573 11.13 -4.55 7.27
CA THR A 573 10.25 -5.57 6.70
C THR A 573 10.41 -6.88 7.47
N VAL A 574 9.30 -7.42 8.00
CA VAL A 574 9.23 -8.80 8.46
C VAL A 574 8.92 -9.69 7.26
N TYR A 575 9.84 -10.56 6.88
CA TYR A 575 9.55 -11.63 5.94
C TYR A 575 8.92 -12.78 6.74
N MET A 576 7.68 -13.15 6.43
CA MET A 576 6.96 -14.19 7.15
C MET A 576 6.93 -15.47 6.33
N PHE A 577 7.58 -16.53 6.81
CA PHE A 577 7.44 -17.88 6.28
C PHE A 577 6.04 -18.40 6.60
N ALA A 578 5.31 -18.88 5.58
CA ALA A 578 4.03 -19.56 5.74
C ALA A 578 4.12 -21.00 5.25
N GLY A 579 3.81 -21.94 6.14
CA GLY A 579 3.81 -23.38 5.84
C GLY A 579 2.49 -24.06 6.18
N ASP A 580 2.06 -24.96 5.30
CA ASP A 580 0.85 -25.75 5.39
C ASP A 580 1.13 -27.12 6.05
N ARG A 581 0.44 -27.44 7.14
CA ARG A 581 0.60 -28.71 7.87
C ARG A 581 -0.32 -29.77 7.32
N TRP A 582 0.06 -30.35 6.17
CA TRP A 582 -0.77 -31.30 5.42
C TRP A 582 -1.25 -32.50 6.23
N THR A 583 -0.31 -33.21 6.83
CA THR A 583 -0.54 -34.38 7.68
C THR A 583 -0.56 -34.01 9.16
N LYS A 584 -1.35 -34.75 9.94
CA LYS A 584 -1.47 -34.56 11.39
C LYS A 584 -1.16 -35.86 12.10
N ASP A 585 0.06 -35.98 12.62
CA ASP A 585 0.35 -37.05 13.57
C ASP A 585 -0.05 -36.60 14.98
N LEU A 586 -1.12 -37.22 15.49
CA LEU A 586 -1.86 -36.74 16.65
C LEU A 586 -1.30 -37.08 18.05
N PRO A 587 -0.17 -37.79 18.29
CA PRO A 587 0.39 -37.89 19.64
C PRO A 587 1.22 -36.65 20.04
N THR A 588 1.42 -35.69 19.13
CA THR A 588 2.35 -34.55 19.30
C THR A 588 1.73 -33.28 19.89
N GLY A 589 0.41 -33.18 19.98
CA GLY A 589 -0.30 -31.95 20.39
C GLY A 589 -0.38 -30.84 19.32
N ARG A 590 0.29 -30.98 18.17
CA ARG A 590 0.32 -29.97 17.10
C ARG A 590 -0.96 -30.03 16.26
N ASN A 591 -2.00 -29.30 16.67
CA ASN A 591 -3.34 -29.39 16.10
C ASN A 591 -3.57 -28.49 14.88
N GLY A 592 -2.89 -27.34 14.82
CA GLY A 592 -3.08 -26.29 13.82
C GLY A 592 -2.85 -26.73 12.37
N ASP A 593 -3.49 -26.03 11.45
CA ASP A 593 -3.38 -26.25 10.01
C ASP A 593 -2.20 -25.54 9.36
N TYR A 594 -1.76 -24.43 9.95
CA TYR A 594 -0.80 -23.50 9.39
C TYR A 594 0.33 -23.27 10.40
N VAL A 595 1.51 -22.90 9.92
CA VAL A 595 2.61 -22.38 10.74
C VAL A 595 3.15 -21.12 10.07
N TRP A 596 2.99 -19.98 10.73
CA TRP A 596 3.50 -18.69 10.29
C TRP A 596 4.63 -18.25 11.23
N LEU A 597 5.82 -18.01 10.66
CA LEU A 597 7.04 -17.73 11.43
C LEU A 597 7.80 -16.54 10.83
N PRO A 598 8.46 -15.71 11.66
CA PRO A 598 9.34 -14.67 11.17
C PRO A 598 10.60 -15.31 10.60
N MET A 599 11.04 -14.81 9.45
CA MET A 599 12.28 -15.20 8.79
C MET A 599 13.40 -14.23 9.18
N GLU A 600 14.43 -14.78 9.80
CA GLU A 600 15.69 -14.14 10.13
C GLU A 600 16.70 -14.29 8.98
N PHE A 601 17.79 -13.52 8.98
CA PHE A 601 18.79 -13.57 7.92
C PHE A 601 20.21 -13.39 8.47
N ASP A 602 21.09 -14.36 8.21
CA ASP A 602 22.55 -14.18 8.32
C ASP A 602 23.08 -13.63 6.99
N GLY A 603 23.17 -12.30 6.91
CA GLY A 603 23.40 -11.56 5.66
C GLY A 603 22.26 -11.78 4.65
N ASP A 604 22.49 -12.71 3.71
CA ASP A 604 21.56 -13.11 2.65
C ASP A 604 21.07 -14.57 2.80
N LYS A 605 21.46 -15.28 3.87
CA LYS A 605 21.02 -16.64 4.17
C LYS A 605 19.75 -16.60 5.03
N PRO A 606 18.57 -17.00 4.54
CA PRO A 606 17.35 -17.07 5.34
C PRO A 606 17.40 -18.18 6.40
N ILE A 607 16.88 -17.85 7.57
CA ILE A 607 16.77 -18.68 8.77
C ILE A 607 15.33 -18.60 9.28
N VAL A 608 14.71 -19.72 9.66
CA VAL A 608 13.37 -19.75 10.26
C VAL A 608 13.43 -20.53 11.56
N ASN A 609 13.54 -19.80 12.68
CA ASN A 609 13.43 -20.34 14.02
C ASN A 609 11.96 -20.66 14.37
N TYR A 610 11.73 -21.59 15.30
CA TYR A 610 10.38 -21.92 15.74
C TYR A 610 9.93 -21.09 16.94
N TYR A 611 8.81 -20.40 16.77
CA TYR A 611 8.07 -19.73 17.82
C TYR A 611 6.63 -20.26 17.83
N GLN A 612 6.14 -20.71 18.99
CA GLN A 612 4.71 -21.01 19.10
C GLN A 612 3.92 -19.71 19.09
N ASP A 613 4.27 -18.81 20.01
CA ASP A 613 3.74 -17.46 20.08
C ASP A 613 4.86 -16.49 19.70
N TRP A 614 4.55 -15.54 18.83
CA TRP A 614 5.45 -14.43 18.50
C TRP A 614 4.66 -13.17 18.20
N ASP A 615 5.27 -12.03 18.46
CA ASP A 615 4.64 -10.72 18.39
C ASP A 615 5.11 -9.97 17.14
N ILE A 616 4.18 -9.41 16.36
CA ILE A 616 4.46 -8.57 15.19
C ILE A 616 3.84 -7.17 15.33
N ASP A 617 4.66 -6.14 15.18
CA ASP A 617 4.22 -4.75 15.04
C ASP A 617 4.14 -4.44 13.55
N LEU A 618 2.93 -4.60 13.02
CA LEU A 618 2.60 -4.41 11.60
C LEU A 618 2.78 -2.94 11.18
N ARG A 619 2.65 -1.98 12.10
CA ARG A 619 2.94 -0.57 11.78
C ARG A 619 4.43 -0.38 11.57
N LYS A 620 5.29 -0.99 12.39
CA LYS A 620 6.75 -0.80 12.34
C LYS A 620 7.44 -1.73 11.34
N GLY A 621 6.83 -2.84 10.92
CA GLY A 621 7.51 -3.86 10.13
C GLY A 621 8.59 -4.56 10.96
N THR A 622 8.31 -4.80 12.24
CA THR A 622 9.23 -5.40 13.22
C THR A 622 8.52 -6.46 14.05
N TRP A 623 9.25 -7.46 14.50
CA TRP A 623 8.72 -8.54 15.35
C TRP A 623 9.60 -8.76 16.58
N ARG A 624 9.10 -9.53 17.56
CA ARG A 624 9.85 -10.05 18.70
C ARG A 624 9.36 -11.47 19.07
N PRO A 625 10.21 -12.34 19.66
CA PRO A 625 9.72 -13.53 20.35
C PRO A 625 8.69 -13.14 21.42
N PHE A 626 7.70 -13.98 21.69
CA PHE A 626 6.80 -13.75 22.82
C PHE A 626 7.60 -13.86 24.14
N ASP A 627 7.39 -12.89 25.03
CA ASP A 627 8.06 -12.80 26.33
C ASP A 627 7.20 -13.45 27.44
N PRO A 628 7.64 -14.57 28.05
CA PRO A 628 6.89 -15.23 29.12
C PRO A 628 6.70 -14.39 30.38
N GLU A 629 7.55 -13.38 30.65
CA GLU A 629 7.46 -12.56 31.86
C GLU A 629 6.22 -11.63 31.86
N ARG A 630 5.62 -11.38 30.69
CA ARG A 630 4.30 -10.70 30.56
C ARG A 630 3.13 -11.51 31.12
N ASN A 631 3.27 -12.82 31.27
CA ASN A 631 2.19 -13.64 31.81
C ASN A 631 2.15 -13.55 33.35
N LEU A 632 1.32 -12.65 33.86
CA LEU A 632 1.06 -12.44 35.29
C LEU A 632 0.59 -13.71 36.00
N ALA A 633 0.01 -14.68 35.27
CA ALA A 633 -0.44 -15.96 35.81
C ALA A 633 0.66 -17.03 35.91
N LEU A 634 1.84 -16.81 35.31
CA LEU A 634 2.96 -17.77 35.32
C LEU A 634 3.44 -18.07 36.75
N GLY A 635 3.47 -19.35 37.12
CA GLY A 635 3.89 -19.80 38.45
C GLY A 635 2.96 -19.38 39.60
N LYS A 636 1.77 -18.84 39.31
CA LYS A 636 0.73 -18.53 40.30
C LYS A 636 -0.06 -19.77 40.71
N THR A 637 -0.98 -19.62 41.65
CA THR A 637 -1.88 -20.70 42.08
C THR A 637 -3.15 -20.72 41.23
N ALA A 638 -3.54 -21.91 40.76
CA ALA A 638 -4.84 -22.15 40.13
C ALA A 638 -5.71 -23.10 40.97
N THR A 639 -7.02 -22.98 40.78
CA THR A 639 -8.04 -23.92 41.30
C THR A 639 -9.16 -24.07 40.27
N ALA A 640 -9.92 -25.17 40.32
CA ALA A 640 -11.05 -25.40 39.43
C ALA A 640 -12.27 -25.96 40.18
N SER A 641 -13.42 -26.00 39.50
CA SER A 641 -14.64 -26.69 39.94
C SER A 641 -14.45 -28.20 40.11
N SER A 642 -13.61 -28.81 39.28
CA SER A 642 -13.24 -30.23 39.28
C SER A 642 -11.90 -30.44 38.57
N GLU A 643 -11.25 -31.58 38.84
CA GLU A 643 -9.97 -31.97 38.24
C GLU A 643 -9.96 -33.49 37.98
N SER A 644 -9.53 -33.91 36.78
CA SER A 644 -9.59 -35.29 36.31
C SER A 644 -8.21 -35.95 36.32
N GLY A 645 -7.92 -36.76 37.35
CA GLY A 645 -6.63 -37.44 37.50
C GLY A 645 -5.48 -36.45 37.75
N ASP A 646 -4.36 -36.63 37.05
CA ASP A 646 -3.19 -35.74 37.16
C ASP A 646 -3.37 -34.40 36.38
N HIS A 647 -4.50 -34.22 35.68
CA HIS A 647 -4.79 -33.03 34.87
C HIS A 647 -5.38 -31.88 35.71
N THR A 648 -4.60 -31.43 36.70
CA THR A 648 -4.96 -30.39 37.68
C THR A 648 -5.07 -28.99 37.06
N ALA A 649 -5.74 -28.06 37.76
CA ALA A 649 -5.78 -26.65 37.38
C ALA A 649 -4.38 -26.01 37.37
N GLN A 650 -3.46 -26.48 38.22
CA GLN A 650 -2.11 -25.94 38.33
C GLN A 650 -1.23 -26.22 37.09
N SER A 651 -1.63 -27.15 36.23
CA SER A 651 -0.93 -27.52 34.99
C SER A 651 -0.92 -26.40 33.94
N VAL A 652 -1.92 -25.50 33.95
CA VAL A 652 -2.09 -24.46 32.90
C VAL A 652 -1.27 -23.19 33.13
N LEU A 653 -0.59 -23.10 34.28
CA LEU A 653 0.18 -21.93 34.74
C LEU A 653 1.70 -22.14 34.68
N GLN A 654 2.14 -23.14 33.91
CA GLN A 654 3.54 -23.50 33.76
C GLN A 654 4.07 -23.09 32.38
N SER A 655 5.38 -22.86 32.27
CA SER A 655 6.05 -22.64 30.99
C SER A 655 6.23 -23.98 30.26
N THR A 656 5.19 -24.46 29.61
CA THR A 656 5.17 -25.69 28.81
C THR A 656 5.69 -25.42 27.39
N SER A 657 6.52 -26.33 26.83
CA SER A 657 6.75 -26.32 25.39
C SER A 657 5.58 -27.00 24.67
N TRP A 658 5.45 -26.79 23.35
CA TRP A 658 4.45 -27.47 22.52
C TRP A 658 4.53 -29.01 22.59
N ARG A 659 5.70 -29.56 22.97
CA ARG A 659 5.91 -31.01 23.13
C ARG A 659 5.27 -31.58 24.40
N ASP A 660 4.96 -30.72 25.37
CA ASP A 660 4.55 -31.11 26.72
C ASP A 660 3.03 -31.00 26.92
N TYR A 661 2.31 -30.42 25.95
CA TYR A 661 0.85 -30.21 26.02
C TYR A 661 0.03 -31.49 26.25
N ASN A 662 0.44 -32.63 25.70
CA ASN A 662 -0.22 -33.91 25.96
C ASN A 662 0.02 -34.47 27.39
N GLN A 663 0.83 -33.78 28.21
CA GLN A 663 1.20 -34.14 29.57
C GLN A 663 0.79 -33.09 30.60
N SER A 664 0.81 -31.79 30.24
CA SER A 664 0.46 -30.66 31.12
C SER A 664 -0.76 -29.89 30.58
N TYR A 665 -1.93 -30.23 31.11
CA TYR A 665 -3.20 -29.54 30.87
C TYR A 665 -4.13 -29.71 32.09
N TRP A 666 -5.13 -28.83 32.22
CA TRP A 666 -6.27 -29.05 33.13
C TRP A 666 -7.37 -29.82 32.40
N GLN A 667 -8.06 -30.72 33.10
CA GLN A 667 -9.31 -31.32 32.63
C GLN A 667 -10.35 -31.38 33.75
N SER A 668 -11.59 -30.97 33.44
CA SER A 668 -12.75 -31.08 34.35
C SER A 668 -13.43 -32.46 34.33
N ASP A 669 -14.37 -32.66 35.25
CA ASP A 669 -15.45 -33.64 35.14
C ASP A 669 -16.41 -33.33 33.97
N VAL A 670 -17.25 -34.30 33.62
CA VAL A 670 -18.24 -34.22 32.53
C VAL A 670 -19.54 -33.57 33.02
N ASP A 671 -19.53 -32.25 33.13
CA ASP A 671 -20.69 -31.41 33.46
C ASP A 671 -20.56 -30.06 32.73
N ASP A 672 -21.68 -29.39 32.45
CA ASP A 672 -21.69 -28.15 31.67
C ASP A 672 -21.10 -26.94 32.43
N ASN A 673 -21.24 -26.86 33.76
CA ASN A 673 -21.04 -25.65 34.56
C ASN A 673 -19.68 -25.65 35.29
N GLN A 674 -18.59 -25.67 34.53
CA GLN A 674 -17.23 -25.81 35.06
C GLN A 674 -16.43 -24.51 34.97
N TRP A 675 -15.51 -24.30 35.92
CA TRP A 675 -14.66 -23.12 35.96
C TRP A 675 -13.22 -23.46 36.34
N ILE A 676 -12.29 -22.63 35.86
CA ILE A 676 -10.89 -22.60 36.31
C ILE A 676 -10.52 -21.15 36.65
N ARG A 677 -9.84 -20.97 37.78
CA ARG A 677 -9.53 -19.69 38.42
C ARG A 677 -8.05 -19.59 38.76
N VAL A 678 -7.47 -18.43 38.51
CA VAL A 678 -6.12 -18.02 38.91
C VAL A 678 -6.20 -17.05 40.10
N ASP A 679 -5.32 -17.20 41.08
CA ASP A 679 -5.01 -16.18 42.10
C ASP A 679 -3.62 -15.59 41.83
N LEU A 680 -3.57 -14.32 41.40
CA LEU A 680 -2.32 -13.61 41.11
C LEU A 680 -1.50 -13.29 42.38
N GLY A 681 -2.06 -13.53 43.56
CA GLY A 681 -1.49 -13.34 44.90
C GLY A 681 -1.76 -11.96 45.51
N ALA A 682 -1.97 -10.96 44.66
CA ALA A 682 -2.32 -9.59 45.00
C ALA A 682 -3.16 -8.98 43.86
N PRO A 683 -3.85 -7.84 44.08
CA PRO A 683 -4.42 -7.07 42.98
C PRO A 683 -3.31 -6.58 42.03
N MET A 684 -3.52 -6.75 40.73
CA MET A 684 -2.64 -6.33 39.64
C MET A 684 -3.49 -5.69 38.55
N GLU A 685 -2.89 -4.81 37.75
CA GLU A 685 -3.50 -4.36 36.50
C GLU A 685 -3.41 -5.48 35.45
N MET A 686 -4.46 -5.61 34.64
CA MET A 686 -4.52 -6.52 33.49
C MET A 686 -5.51 -5.98 32.46
N ASP A 687 -5.26 -6.30 31.20
CA ASP A 687 -6.07 -5.90 30.04
C ASP A 687 -6.31 -7.07 29.07
N ARG A 688 -5.61 -8.20 29.20
CA ARG A 688 -5.69 -9.29 28.22
C ARG A 688 -5.62 -10.68 28.87
N VAL A 689 -6.36 -11.64 28.31
CA VAL A 689 -6.38 -13.04 28.74
C VAL A 689 -6.29 -13.96 27.52
N ILE A 690 -5.39 -14.95 27.58
CA ILE A 690 -5.19 -15.95 26.54
C ILE A 690 -5.47 -17.35 27.10
N LEU A 691 -6.38 -18.07 26.44
CA LEU A 691 -6.79 -19.44 26.76
C LEU A 691 -6.43 -20.35 25.58
N LYS A 692 -5.46 -21.25 25.78
CA LYS A 692 -5.05 -22.22 24.76
C LYS A 692 -5.78 -23.54 24.95
N TRP A 693 -6.83 -23.78 24.17
CA TRP A 693 -7.73 -24.92 24.37
C TRP A 693 -7.16 -26.23 23.85
N ASN A 694 -7.48 -27.31 24.55
CA ASN A 694 -7.33 -28.68 24.05
C ASN A 694 -8.58 -29.07 23.24
N VAL A 695 -8.73 -30.35 22.87
CA VAL A 695 -9.82 -30.84 22.01
C VAL A 695 -11.22 -30.65 22.60
N ASN A 696 -11.35 -30.54 23.93
CA ASN A 696 -12.60 -30.27 24.62
C ASN A 696 -12.64 -28.79 25.07
N ALA A 697 -12.73 -27.86 24.11
CA ALA A 697 -12.92 -26.45 24.44
C ALA A 697 -14.33 -26.18 25.01
N ALA A 698 -14.51 -25.05 25.67
CA ALA A 698 -15.85 -24.51 25.89
C ALA A 698 -16.37 -23.84 24.61
N LYS A 699 -17.68 -23.95 24.37
CA LYS A 699 -18.41 -23.19 23.33
C LYS A 699 -18.98 -21.91 23.92
N ASP A 700 -19.71 -22.08 25.01
CA ASP A 700 -20.39 -21.01 25.73
C ASP A 700 -19.63 -20.80 27.03
N PHE A 701 -18.96 -19.67 27.17
CA PHE A 701 -18.18 -19.34 28.37
C PHE A 701 -18.01 -17.83 28.56
N LYS A 702 -17.56 -17.48 29.77
CA LYS A 702 -17.18 -16.13 30.19
C LYS A 702 -15.77 -16.09 30.72
N ILE A 703 -15.12 -14.94 30.60
CA ILE A 703 -13.94 -14.58 31.38
C ILE A 703 -14.37 -13.50 32.38
N GLN A 704 -14.04 -13.71 33.65
CA GLN A 704 -14.47 -12.83 34.74
C GLN A 704 -13.28 -12.45 35.62
N THR A 705 -13.33 -11.24 36.18
CA THR A 705 -12.32 -10.70 37.11
C THR A 705 -12.93 -10.39 38.48
N SER A 706 -12.09 -10.44 39.53
CA SER A 706 -12.48 -10.13 40.90
C SER A 706 -11.30 -9.66 41.77
N THR A 707 -11.57 -8.77 42.71
CA THR A 707 -10.60 -8.33 43.74
C THR A 707 -10.65 -9.18 45.02
N ASP A 708 -11.77 -9.88 45.28
CA ASP A 708 -12.03 -10.61 46.54
C ASP A 708 -12.33 -12.11 46.36
N GLY A 709 -12.50 -12.58 45.12
CA GLY A 709 -12.81 -13.96 44.77
C GLY A 709 -14.29 -14.35 44.94
N GLN A 710 -15.15 -13.41 45.32
CA GLN A 710 -16.57 -13.59 45.65
C GLN A 710 -17.48 -12.76 44.73
N ASN A 711 -17.14 -11.49 44.50
CA ASN A 711 -17.85 -10.58 43.62
C ASN A 711 -17.14 -10.56 42.26
N TRP A 712 -17.86 -10.89 41.19
CA TRP A 712 -17.30 -11.12 39.86
C TRP A 712 -17.87 -10.15 38.83
N SER A 713 -17.00 -9.62 37.97
CA SER A 713 -17.38 -8.82 36.80
C SER A 713 -17.01 -9.57 35.53
N ASP A 714 -17.93 -9.63 34.57
CA ASP A 714 -17.65 -10.15 33.23
C ASP A 714 -16.72 -9.17 32.50
N VAL A 715 -15.61 -9.66 31.93
CA VAL A 715 -14.77 -8.91 30.97
C VAL A 715 -14.90 -9.43 29.55
N TYR A 716 -15.37 -10.67 29.38
CA TYR A 716 -15.68 -11.28 28.09
C TYR A 716 -16.76 -12.35 28.22
N SER A 717 -17.55 -12.55 27.15
CA SER A 717 -18.49 -13.66 27.02
C SER A 717 -18.65 -14.07 25.56
N THR A 718 -18.70 -15.36 25.27
CA THR A 718 -18.94 -15.89 23.92
C THR A 718 -19.86 -17.11 23.94
N THR A 719 -20.47 -17.41 22.78
CA THR A 719 -21.19 -18.65 22.49
C THR A 719 -20.66 -19.35 21.23
N GLN A 720 -19.41 -19.04 20.86
CA GLN A 720 -18.77 -19.43 19.60
C GLN A 720 -17.42 -20.14 19.80
N GLY A 721 -17.06 -20.53 21.03
CA GLY A 721 -15.79 -21.21 21.32
C GLY A 721 -15.65 -22.56 20.59
N SER A 722 -14.42 -22.88 20.16
CA SER A 722 -14.13 -23.99 19.24
C SER A 722 -12.97 -24.87 19.73
N SER A 723 -13.09 -26.19 19.56
CA SER A 723 -12.09 -27.20 19.95
C SER A 723 -10.69 -26.96 19.37
N GLY A 724 -9.65 -26.96 20.23
CA GLY A 724 -8.25 -26.88 19.80
C GLY A 724 -7.83 -25.52 19.22
N THR A 725 -8.52 -24.44 19.61
CA THR A 725 -8.23 -23.05 19.21
C THR A 725 -7.49 -22.28 20.32
N VAL A 726 -7.10 -21.05 20.02
CA VAL A 726 -6.78 -20.05 21.07
C VAL A 726 -7.95 -19.09 21.19
N THR A 727 -8.34 -18.76 22.41
CA THR A 727 -9.11 -17.54 22.71
C THR A 727 -8.13 -16.51 23.25
N ASP A 728 -7.90 -15.45 22.50
CA ASP A 728 -7.14 -14.28 22.93
C ASP A 728 -8.10 -13.09 22.95
N VAL A 729 -8.19 -12.40 24.10
CA VAL A 729 -9.14 -11.31 24.30
C VAL A 729 -8.47 -10.18 25.09
N SER A 730 -8.49 -8.98 24.51
CA SER A 730 -8.16 -7.73 25.19
C SER A 730 -9.43 -6.98 25.62
N PHE A 731 -9.34 -6.21 26.69
CA PHE A 731 -10.42 -5.44 27.31
C PHE A 731 -9.87 -4.21 28.05
N ASP A 732 -10.71 -3.21 28.33
CA ASP A 732 -10.33 -2.04 29.14
C ASP A 732 -9.60 -2.46 30.43
N GLN A 733 -8.41 -1.91 30.71
CA GLN A 733 -7.59 -2.26 31.88
C GLN A 733 -8.37 -2.32 33.20
N LYS A 734 -8.09 -3.34 34.02
CA LYS A 734 -8.74 -3.62 35.31
C LYS A 734 -7.70 -3.98 36.39
N THR A 735 -7.84 -3.37 37.57
CA THR A 735 -7.23 -3.87 38.80
C THR A 735 -8.00 -5.10 39.31
N ALA A 736 -7.41 -6.29 39.27
CA ALA A 736 -7.99 -7.50 39.84
C ALA A 736 -6.95 -8.44 40.45
N ARG A 737 -7.36 -9.30 41.38
CA ARG A 737 -6.50 -10.34 41.99
C ARG A 737 -6.80 -11.72 41.42
N TYR A 738 -8.05 -11.98 41.13
CA TYR A 738 -8.54 -13.26 40.63
C TYR A 738 -9.09 -13.10 39.22
N VAL A 739 -8.78 -14.07 38.37
CA VAL A 739 -9.34 -14.20 37.01
C VAL A 739 -9.88 -15.61 36.89
N GLN A 740 -11.05 -15.79 36.28
CA GLN A 740 -11.59 -17.12 36.02
C GLN A 740 -12.25 -17.22 34.64
N MET A 741 -12.15 -18.40 34.04
CA MET A 741 -12.99 -18.84 32.93
C MET A 741 -14.15 -19.65 33.52
N VAL A 742 -15.39 -19.33 33.14
CA VAL A 742 -16.59 -20.08 33.51
C VAL A 742 -17.28 -20.57 32.24
N ALA A 743 -17.31 -21.88 32.03
CA ALA A 743 -17.99 -22.53 30.92
C ALA A 743 -19.42 -22.93 31.29
N THR A 744 -20.30 -22.95 30.30
CA THR A 744 -21.71 -23.37 30.41
C THR A 744 -22.19 -24.25 29.26
N ALA A 745 -21.38 -24.50 28.23
CA ALA A 745 -21.62 -25.55 27.22
C ALA A 745 -20.32 -25.99 26.51
N PRO A 746 -20.14 -27.28 26.18
CA PRO A 746 -18.97 -27.80 25.48
C PRO A 746 -18.95 -27.50 23.97
N ALA A 747 -17.75 -27.31 23.42
CA ALA A 747 -17.52 -27.22 21.98
C ALA A 747 -17.80 -28.57 21.28
N PRO A 748 -18.50 -28.58 20.12
CA PRO A 748 -18.65 -29.79 19.33
C PRO A 748 -17.28 -30.31 18.86
N VAL A 749 -16.84 -31.45 19.40
CA VAL A 749 -15.57 -32.09 19.04
C VAL A 749 -15.62 -32.53 17.57
N ARG A 750 -15.22 -31.63 16.65
CA ARG A 750 -15.27 -31.84 15.21
C ARG A 750 -14.40 -33.05 14.86
N SER A 751 -15.04 -34.17 14.47
CA SER A 751 -14.37 -35.46 14.30
C SER A 751 -13.21 -35.38 13.31
N ARG A 752 -12.11 -36.10 13.60
CA ARG A 752 -10.84 -36.10 12.85
C ARG A 752 -11.08 -35.98 11.34
N GLY A 753 -10.70 -34.83 10.77
CA GLY A 753 -10.82 -34.56 9.34
C GLY A 753 -10.12 -35.66 8.53
N ARG A 754 -10.80 -36.19 7.51
CA ARG A 754 -10.20 -37.20 6.62
C ARG A 754 -9.20 -36.48 5.72
N GLY A 755 -7.92 -36.51 6.11
CA GLY A 755 -6.84 -36.09 5.22
C GLY A 755 -6.90 -36.81 3.88
N PHE A 756 -6.43 -36.15 2.82
CA PHE A 756 -6.48 -36.66 1.46
C PHE A 756 -5.93 -38.10 1.35
N GLY A 757 -6.54 -38.91 0.48
CA GLY A 757 -6.10 -40.26 0.14
C GLY A 757 -6.51 -41.42 1.07
N ARG A 758 -6.69 -41.23 2.39
CA ARG A 758 -6.92 -42.37 3.31
C ARG A 758 -8.39 -42.84 3.40
N ARG A 759 -8.76 -43.84 2.57
CA ARG A 759 -10.00 -44.65 2.74
C ARG A 759 -9.90 -45.63 3.93
N GLY A 760 -9.95 -45.10 5.15
CA GLY A 760 -10.03 -45.88 6.41
C GLY A 760 -11.46 -46.04 6.94
N ARG A 761 -11.67 -47.02 7.86
CA ARG A 761 -12.94 -47.18 8.60
C ARG A 761 -13.20 -45.96 9.49
N GLY A 762 -14.47 -45.63 9.70
CA GLY A 762 -14.87 -44.47 10.50
C GLY A 762 -14.34 -44.55 11.94
N ALA A 763 -13.73 -43.47 12.42
CA ALA A 763 -13.43 -43.31 13.83
C ALA A 763 -14.74 -43.19 14.61
N ALA A 764 -14.81 -43.84 15.78
CA ALA A 764 -15.91 -43.61 16.72
C ALA A 764 -15.91 -42.15 17.17
N THR A 765 -17.09 -41.63 17.52
CA THR A 765 -17.18 -40.43 18.35
C THR A 765 -16.40 -40.68 19.65
N PRO A 766 -15.54 -39.75 20.09
CA PRO A 766 -14.90 -39.86 21.40
C PRO A 766 -15.96 -39.88 22.50
N ALA A 767 -15.64 -40.51 23.63
CA ALA A 767 -16.51 -40.49 24.79
C ALA A 767 -16.65 -39.05 25.34
N PRO A 768 -17.81 -38.70 25.94
CA PRO A 768 -17.94 -37.45 26.69
C PRO A 768 -16.80 -37.32 27.70
N SER A 769 -16.13 -36.17 27.67
CA SER A 769 -15.02 -35.82 28.54
C SER A 769 -15.12 -34.33 28.85
N GLY A 770 -14.68 -33.93 30.05
CA GLY A 770 -14.80 -32.55 30.52
C GLY A 770 -13.94 -31.58 29.70
N TYR A 771 -14.15 -30.29 29.96
CA TYR A 771 -13.39 -29.21 29.35
C TYR A 771 -11.89 -29.41 29.61
N SER A 772 -11.05 -29.09 28.62
CA SER A 772 -9.60 -29.17 28.77
C SER A 772 -8.84 -28.00 28.16
N LEU A 773 -7.84 -27.52 28.91
CA LEU A 773 -7.10 -26.29 28.63
C LEU A 773 -5.60 -26.55 28.84
N PHE A 774 -4.76 -26.21 27.85
CA PHE A 774 -3.31 -26.36 27.97
C PHE A 774 -2.68 -25.21 28.75
N GLN A 775 -3.13 -23.97 28.52
CA GLN A 775 -2.55 -22.76 29.11
C GLN A 775 -3.62 -21.71 29.43
N PHE A 776 -3.48 -21.05 30.58
CA PHE A 776 -4.23 -19.86 30.98
C PHE A 776 -3.20 -18.75 31.21
N MET A 777 -3.33 -17.65 30.47
CA MET A 777 -2.41 -16.51 30.56
C MET A 777 -3.21 -15.25 30.90
N VAL A 778 -2.62 -14.38 31.72
CA VAL A 778 -3.15 -13.05 32.07
C VAL A 778 -2.04 -12.05 31.82
N LEU A 779 -2.31 -10.99 31.06
CA LEU A 779 -1.31 -10.02 30.60
C LEU A 779 -1.75 -8.57 30.91
N ASN A 780 -0.78 -7.67 30.78
CA ASN A 780 -0.93 -6.23 30.86
C ASN A 780 0.08 -5.60 29.88
N ASP A 781 -0.36 -5.15 28.71
CA ASP A 781 0.47 -4.97 27.50
C ASP A 781 0.80 -3.51 27.06
#